data_AF-A0A6A3XTR9-F1
#
_entry.id   AF-A0A6A3XTR9-F1
#
_cell.length_a   1.000
_cell.length_b   1.000
_cell.length_c   1.000
_cell.angle_alpha   90.00
_cell.angle_beta   90.00
_cell.angle_gamma   90.00
#
_symmetry.space_group_name_H-M   'P 1'
#
loop_
_entity.id
_entity.type
_entity.pdbx_description
1 polymer ?
#
loop_
_entity_poly.entity_id
_entity_poly.type
_entity_poly.pdbx_seq_one_letter_code
_entity_poly.pdbx_strand_id
1 'polypeptide(L)'
;MARAATATKSKKKPADFKRPKRKVGRRAAPAANVTSVGITSRRINLLEQSLLQDKSGAAQLTHRHQALPELLQQAGHYNAHVRQRSLQGLKELAAQETAANLRANAAVLLERFLPTLLDEEAVVREAAVQVWKAMLPVLRSVLAPFATLVATYFCSGLTHLQVGVRQDALKAIGELVDEAPELLREDVGREALARLLENFRDLICAAQTQGIRMMNTYDLLMGKDSASTKEAGAKKNQKKAQKKSKKPKAPSGALALRFTALKVLHKLLLSVSAALRDGKAGAVGVRSASVPTTKALLLYPAPQLVDTRMFAPSTATTSTGAKASASWQEKVRALLPSLLDLWLECLEGSTDALSDGHVEHMKYIVECTTAVVGANTNLLDVESADDAANKEFFEAALKLREELLAPESFPMMPSASAALAAASDSLGVLSRWHGMNAALAKLACEYLRLPALMRGSGKEPSQTETLEQRLCTYVVTTLAKYKETPELRAVASMQNVLQPLLEVVTLILASVSQRSKTPASAENSADERSLLLEAVTQFYVLCTPKSVSFRSCTAFAVDQLEIALRGQQRPSQKLPWPMVMQWVGCLADLLGQLDPQHMELGRRSLLALISVLKQLPTEFSSGDQMDSVLKNLSAFFDLAAVPSPSMTQDEKQRMLARTRFDALGAADQLAFVALVYHLPRYPVSLLRALASCCKSPRIYSEAKSFLVDILFQRREAVDLARIVSFLVSTALAPVDANAHQQRQQLQLVDHVCRTFVAMNLGNSLSKILAPTLAKAQAREDMNSMELHTLVLLYRTCVSSASSRSVEAQQQRSDIPAEMERELVNLSLQVLVKFCVTPSADQAATPEEIDLREQERLLVDTCVSTLAHGEANVFASFLDELLAAQQQVLVLTRRLRVLQALVRTSNLAGAFRRHLNHVSHLLQLAEEQHAGEEDVAQLVRLLRGDLELLAVGQLSENNSK
;
A
#
# COMPACT_ATOMS: atom_id res chain seq x y z
N MET A 1 -33.50 112.02 -40.73
CA MET A 1 -33.25 111.46 -42.07
C MET A 1 -32.03 112.14 -42.67
N ALA A 2 -30.98 111.38 -43.03
CA ALA A 2 -30.00 111.70 -44.08
C ALA A 2 -28.95 110.57 -44.11
N ARG A 3 -28.93 109.77 -45.18
CA ARG A 3 -27.83 108.86 -45.51
C ARG A 3 -26.79 109.63 -46.31
N ALA A 4 -25.52 109.54 -45.94
CA ALA A 4 -24.40 109.95 -46.79
C ALA A 4 -23.33 108.85 -46.80
N ALA A 5 -22.94 108.44 -48.00
CA ALA A 5 -21.90 107.45 -48.27
C ALA A 5 -20.50 108.03 -48.04
N THR A 6 -19.54 107.19 -47.64
CA THR A 6 -18.12 107.55 -47.59
C THR A 6 -17.26 106.59 -48.42
N ALA A 7 -16.49 107.19 -49.31
CA ALA A 7 -15.64 106.62 -50.33
C ALA A 7 -14.40 105.87 -49.80
N THR A 8 -13.95 104.91 -50.61
CA THR A 8 -12.76 104.08 -50.43
C THR A 8 -11.48 104.84 -50.79
N LYS A 9 -10.49 104.90 -49.89
CA LYS A 9 -9.13 105.41 -50.18
C LYS A 9 -8.19 104.27 -50.57
N SER A 10 -7.51 104.41 -51.71
CA SER A 10 -6.52 103.49 -52.27
C SER A 10 -5.27 103.35 -51.37
N LYS A 11 -4.79 102.11 -51.18
CA LYS A 11 -3.63 101.75 -50.35
C LYS A 11 -2.30 102.04 -51.06
N LYS A 12 -1.36 102.74 -50.40
CA LYS A 12 0.06 102.84 -50.82
C LYS A 12 0.74 101.47 -50.65
N LYS A 13 1.68 101.14 -51.56
CA LYS A 13 2.43 99.86 -51.53
C LYS A 13 3.15 99.68 -50.17
N PRO A 14 3.15 98.46 -49.58
CA PRO A 14 3.82 98.21 -48.31
C PRO A 14 5.34 98.24 -48.49
N ALA A 15 6.07 98.87 -47.56
CA ALA A 15 7.53 98.84 -47.54
C ALA A 15 8.05 97.44 -47.18
N ASP A 16 9.10 96.99 -47.88
CA ASP A 16 9.67 95.63 -47.75
C ASP A 16 10.33 95.37 -46.39
N PHE A 17 10.89 96.40 -45.76
CA PHE A 17 11.48 96.28 -44.42
C PHE A 17 10.71 97.13 -43.41
N LYS A 18 9.94 96.46 -42.55
CA LYS A 18 9.26 97.10 -41.42
C LYS A 18 10.05 96.82 -40.14
N ARG A 19 10.72 97.84 -39.60
CA ARG A 19 11.34 97.75 -38.27
C ARG A 19 10.23 97.78 -37.20
N PRO A 20 10.12 96.76 -36.34
CA PRO A 20 9.16 96.79 -35.23
C PRO A 20 9.44 97.99 -34.33
N LYS A 21 8.39 98.76 -33.96
CA LYS A 21 8.55 99.91 -33.05
C LYS A 21 9.17 99.44 -31.73
N ARG A 22 10.26 100.07 -31.32
CA ARG A 22 10.99 99.77 -30.09
C ARG A 22 10.10 100.07 -28.90
N LYS A 23 9.58 99.03 -28.24
CA LYS A 23 8.78 99.15 -27.01
C LYS A 23 9.71 99.08 -25.80
N VAL A 24 9.74 100.15 -25.02
CA VAL A 24 10.61 100.28 -23.84
C VAL A 24 10.20 99.25 -22.78
N GLY A 25 11.16 98.58 -22.14
CA GLY A 25 10.93 97.56 -21.11
C GLY A 25 10.80 96.10 -21.59
N ARG A 26 10.79 95.83 -22.91
CA ARG A 26 10.84 94.45 -23.46
C ARG A 26 12.20 94.19 -24.11
N ARG A 27 12.71 92.96 -23.98
CA ARG A 27 13.95 92.52 -24.63
C ARG A 27 13.85 92.79 -26.13
N ALA A 28 14.92 93.36 -26.69
CA ALA A 28 14.98 93.69 -28.11
C ALA A 28 14.71 92.43 -28.93
N ALA A 29 13.88 92.55 -29.97
CA ALA A 29 13.65 91.45 -30.88
C ALA A 29 15.01 91.09 -31.53
N PRO A 30 15.36 89.79 -31.59
CA PRO A 30 16.58 89.37 -32.27
C PRO A 30 16.56 89.84 -33.72
N ALA A 31 17.74 90.11 -34.27
CA ALA A 31 17.87 90.59 -35.62
C ALA A 31 17.21 89.59 -36.60
N ALA A 32 16.62 90.11 -37.68
CA ALA A 32 15.78 89.31 -38.60
C ALA A 32 16.55 88.18 -39.32
N ASN A 33 17.87 88.19 -39.24
CA ASN A 33 18.78 87.17 -39.78
C ASN A 33 19.13 86.04 -38.77
N VAL A 34 18.55 86.05 -37.56
CA VAL A 34 18.83 85.01 -36.56
C VAL A 34 17.95 83.78 -36.80
N THR A 35 18.57 82.66 -37.15
CA THR A 35 17.91 81.35 -37.30
C THR A 35 17.66 80.73 -35.92
N SER A 36 16.41 80.34 -35.63
CA SER A 36 16.07 79.69 -34.36
C SER A 36 16.50 78.21 -34.35
N VAL A 37 17.45 77.85 -33.49
CA VAL A 37 18.02 76.48 -33.38
C VAL A 37 17.26 75.59 -32.36
N GLY A 38 16.05 75.98 -31.96
CA GLY A 38 15.24 75.23 -31.00
C GLY A 38 14.49 74.07 -31.66
N ILE A 39 15.16 72.94 -31.87
CA ILE A 39 14.52 71.71 -32.37
C ILE A 39 14.25 70.79 -31.19
N THR A 40 12.99 70.37 -31.00
CA THR A 40 12.61 69.37 -29.99
C THR A 40 11.98 68.15 -30.67
N SER A 41 12.58 66.97 -30.50
CA SER A 41 12.03 65.70 -30.97
C SER A 41 11.49 64.88 -29.80
N ARG A 42 10.31 64.26 -29.96
CA ARG A 42 9.73 63.31 -29.00
C ARG A 42 9.84 61.89 -29.54
N ARG A 43 10.17 60.93 -28.67
CA ARG A 43 10.24 59.51 -29.01
C ARG A 43 8.82 58.93 -29.11
N ILE A 44 8.57 58.13 -30.14
CA ILE A 44 7.36 57.32 -30.27
C ILE A 44 7.58 56.00 -29.53
N ASN A 45 6.78 55.71 -28.51
CA ASN A 45 6.76 54.42 -27.83
C ASN A 45 5.64 53.57 -28.42
N LEU A 46 6.01 52.51 -29.14
CA LEU A 46 5.06 51.50 -29.61
C LEU A 46 4.83 50.48 -28.50
N LEU A 47 3.59 49.98 -28.39
CA LEU A 47 3.25 48.89 -27.48
C LEU A 47 3.95 47.61 -27.96
N GLU A 48 4.58 46.88 -27.03
CA GLU A 48 5.24 45.62 -27.32
C GLU A 48 4.22 44.58 -27.81
N GLN A 49 4.54 43.92 -28.92
CA GLN A 49 3.74 42.83 -29.47
C GLN A 49 4.32 41.49 -28.97
N SER A 50 3.47 40.59 -28.46
CA SER A 50 3.87 39.28 -27.87
C SER A 50 4.75 38.41 -28.78
N LEU A 51 4.70 38.61 -30.10
CA LEU A 51 5.55 37.94 -31.09
C LEU A 51 7.04 38.28 -30.97
N LEU A 52 7.39 39.39 -30.34
CA LEU A 52 8.78 39.87 -30.17
C LEU A 52 9.34 39.57 -28.77
N GLN A 53 8.56 38.97 -27.87
CA GLN A 53 9.05 38.57 -26.56
C GLN A 53 9.80 37.24 -26.64
N ASP A 54 11.06 37.25 -26.18
CA ASP A 54 11.82 36.02 -26.02
C ASP A 54 11.24 35.20 -24.86
N LYS A 55 10.60 34.08 -25.20
CA LYS A 55 9.96 33.14 -24.28
C LYS A 55 10.86 31.93 -23.95
N SER A 56 12.14 31.95 -24.35
CA SER A 56 13.10 30.87 -24.09
C SER A 56 13.31 30.58 -22.60
N GLY A 57 13.13 31.58 -21.73
CA GLY A 57 13.21 31.45 -20.27
C GLY A 57 11.88 31.17 -19.57
N ALA A 58 10.77 30.96 -20.29
CA ALA A 58 9.48 30.68 -19.68
C ALA A 58 9.47 29.26 -19.09
N ALA A 59 9.16 29.15 -17.79
CA ALA A 59 9.15 27.87 -17.08
C ALA A 59 8.16 26.85 -17.67
N GLN A 60 7.09 27.33 -18.32
CA GLN A 60 6.08 26.48 -18.91
C GLN A 60 5.35 27.18 -20.07
N LEU A 61 5.14 26.47 -21.18
CA LEU A 61 4.45 26.95 -22.37
C LEU A 61 3.46 25.91 -22.91
N THR A 62 2.35 26.38 -23.48
CA THR A 62 1.42 25.53 -24.25
C THR A 62 1.96 25.22 -25.65
N HIS A 63 1.29 24.33 -26.40
CA HIS A 63 1.65 24.06 -27.81
C HIS A 63 1.53 25.30 -28.72
N ARG A 64 0.82 26.34 -28.28
CA ARG A 64 0.69 27.63 -28.99
C ARG A 64 1.66 28.68 -28.47
N HIS A 65 2.67 28.28 -27.71
CA HIS A 65 3.66 29.16 -27.08
C HIS A 65 3.02 30.23 -26.16
N GLN A 66 1.96 29.85 -25.44
CA GLN A 66 1.33 30.72 -24.44
C GLN A 66 1.83 30.39 -23.04
N ALA A 67 2.21 31.41 -22.28
CA ALA A 67 2.65 31.27 -20.90
C ALA A 67 1.47 31.40 -19.91
N LEU A 68 1.65 30.93 -18.67
CA LEU A 68 0.62 30.99 -17.62
C LEU A 68 -0.01 32.40 -17.47
N PRO A 69 0.75 33.52 -17.39
CA PRO A 69 0.15 34.85 -17.25
C PRO A 69 -0.75 35.25 -18.44
N GLU A 70 -0.38 34.86 -19.66
CA GLU A 70 -1.18 35.14 -20.86
C GLU A 70 -2.51 34.39 -20.83
N LEU A 71 -2.49 33.13 -20.37
CA LEU A 71 -3.70 32.33 -20.19
C LEU A 71 -4.60 32.95 -19.11
N LEU A 72 -4.05 33.30 -17.94
CA LEU A 72 -4.83 33.91 -16.85
C LEU A 72 -5.49 35.23 -17.26
N GLN A 73 -4.81 36.04 -18.08
CA GLN A 73 -5.40 37.25 -18.64
C GLN A 73 -6.55 36.95 -19.61
N GLN A 74 -6.38 35.94 -20.48
CA GLN A 74 -7.39 35.52 -21.44
C GLN A 74 -8.62 34.85 -20.79
N ALA A 75 -8.47 34.29 -19.58
CA ALA A 75 -9.57 33.69 -18.83
C ALA A 75 -10.64 34.72 -18.42
N GLY A 76 -10.30 36.00 -18.32
CA GLY A 76 -11.23 37.11 -18.04
C GLY A 76 -11.75 37.84 -19.30
N HIS A 77 -11.47 37.34 -20.50
CA HIS A 77 -11.80 38.04 -21.74
C HIS A 77 -13.32 38.05 -22.01
N TYR A 78 -13.86 39.12 -22.61
CA TYR A 78 -15.31 39.22 -22.89
C TYR A 78 -15.84 38.12 -23.83
N ASN A 79 -15.02 37.65 -24.77
CA ASN A 79 -15.36 36.56 -25.70
C ASN A 79 -15.23 35.17 -25.05
N ALA A 80 -16.33 34.43 -25.01
CA ALA A 80 -16.42 33.09 -24.42
C ALA A 80 -15.46 32.06 -25.04
N HIS A 81 -15.26 32.06 -26.35
CA HIS A 81 -14.32 31.13 -27.00
C HIS A 81 -12.85 31.44 -26.67
N VAL A 82 -12.53 32.70 -26.37
CA VAL A 82 -11.19 33.07 -25.90
C VAL A 82 -10.97 32.55 -24.47
N ARG A 83 -11.95 32.73 -23.57
CA ARG A 83 -11.91 32.16 -22.22
C ARG A 83 -11.80 30.64 -22.25
N GLN A 84 -12.64 29.98 -23.05
CA GLN A 84 -12.62 28.52 -23.24
C GLN A 84 -11.25 28.00 -23.72
N ARG A 85 -10.64 28.67 -24.72
CA ARG A 85 -9.31 28.29 -25.22
C ARG A 85 -8.22 28.51 -24.18
N SER A 86 -8.32 29.59 -23.40
CA SER A 86 -7.40 29.83 -22.28
C SER A 86 -7.48 28.70 -21.25
N LEU A 87 -8.70 28.29 -20.87
CA LEU A 87 -8.93 27.15 -19.99
C LEU A 87 -8.34 25.86 -20.58
N GLN A 88 -8.56 25.57 -21.87
CA GLN A 88 -7.89 24.44 -22.53
C GLN A 88 -6.36 24.51 -22.45
N GLY A 89 -5.78 25.70 -22.61
CA GLY A 89 -4.35 25.92 -22.39
C GLY A 89 -3.92 25.60 -20.95
N LEU A 90 -4.68 26.01 -19.94
CA LEU A 90 -4.40 25.65 -18.54
C LEU A 90 -4.48 24.13 -18.30
N LYS A 91 -5.42 23.45 -18.96
CA LYS A 91 -5.50 21.97 -18.93
C LYS A 91 -4.23 21.33 -19.50
N GLU A 92 -3.73 21.85 -20.62
CA GLU A 92 -2.47 21.39 -21.22
C GLU A 92 -1.30 21.58 -20.25
N LEU A 93 -1.22 22.74 -19.57
CA LEU A 93 -0.17 22.99 -18.58
C LEU A 93 -0.26 22.04 -17.38
N ALA A 94 -1.46 21.71 -16.91
CA ALA A 94 -1.63 20.77 -15.79
C ALA A 94 -1.17 19.33 -16.12
N ALA A 95 -1.16 18.96 -17.41
CA ALA A 95 -0.78 17.63 -17.86
C ALA A 95 0.74 17.45 -18.14
N GLN A 96 1.53 18.52 -18.08
CA GLN A 96 2.97 18.48 -18.34
C GLN A 96 3.78 18.09 -17.09
N GLU A 97 4.98 17.53 -17.28
CA GLU A 97 5.91 17.21 -16.18
C GLU A 97 6.29 18.45 -15.34
N THR A 98 6.27 19.64 -15.96
CA THR A 98 6.55 20.94 -15.33
C THR A 98 5.36 21.58 -14.61
N ALA A 99 4.25 20.85 -14.39
CA ALA A 99 3.03 21.34 -13.74
C ALA A 99 3.24 21.88 -12.31
N ALA A 100 4.40 21.63 -11.68
CA ALA A 100 4.80 22.28 -10.43
C ALA A 100 4.77 23.83 -10.49
N ASN A 101 4.91 24.43 -11.68
CA ASN A 101 4.78 25.88 -11.85
C ASN A 101 3.37 26.40 -11.48
N LEU A 102 2.33 25.60 -11.70
CA LEU A 102 0.96 25.95 -11.29
C LEU A 102 0.84 26.01 -9.76
N ARG A 103 1.52 25.12 -9.04
CA ARG A 103 1.56 25.13 -7.57
C ARG A 103 2.22 26.39 -7.04
N ALA A 104 3.33 26.81 -7.64
CA ALA A 104 4.06 28.01 -7.24
C ALA A 104 3.23 29.30 -7.40
N ASN A 105 2.26 29.29 -8.33
CA ASN A 105 1.40 30.44 -8.65
C ASN A 105 -0.07 30.24 -8.23
N ALA A 106 -0.34 29.34 -7.28
CA ALA A 106 -1.70 28.91 -6.92
C ALA A 106 -2.64 30.07 -6.56
N ALA A 107 -2.16 31.10 -5.84
CA ALA A 107 -2.97 32.25 -5.44
C ALA A 107 -3.56 33.00 -6.65
N VAL A 108 -2.70 33.44 -7.57
CA VAL A 108 -3.09 34.22 -8.76
C VAL A 108 -3.89 33.36 -9.73
N LEU A 109 -3.53 32.08 -9.85
CA LEU A 109 -4.24 31.10 -10.64
C LEU A 109 -5.68 30.93 -10.16
N LEU A 110 -5.90 30.68 -8.87
CA LEU A 110 -7.23 30.49 -8.29
C LEU A 110 -8.09 31.74 -8.36
N GLU A 111 -7.52 32.92 -8.11
CA GLU A 111 -8.23 34.21 -8.21
C GLU A 111 -8.86 34.39 -9.61
N ARG A 112 -8.15 34.01 -10.67
CA ARG A 112 -8.61 34.15 -12.06
C ARG A 112 -9.44 32.97 -12.54
N PHE A 113 -9.17 31.78 -12.02
CA PHE A 113 -9.83 30.55 -12.43
C PHE A 113 -11.20 30.36 -11.80
N LEU A 114 -11.36 30.54 -10.48
CA LEU A 114 -12.61 30.23 -9.77
C LEU A 114 -13.86 30.95 -10.31
N PRO A 115 -13.80 32.23 -10.75
CA PRO A 115 -14.93 32.88 -11.43
C PRO A 115 -15.43 32.15 -12.68
N THR A 116 -14.54 31.45 -13.40
CA THR A 116 -14.91 30.74 -14.65
C THR A 116 -15.79 29.51 -14.41
N LEU A 117 -15.83 28.99 -13.17
CA LEU A 117 -16.79 27.95 -12.78
C LEU A 117 -18.23 28.47 -12.78
N LEU A 118 -18.41 29.78 -12.59
CA LEU A 118 -19.70 30.47 -12.54
C LEU A 118 -19.98 31.28 -13.81
N ASP A 119 -19.29 30.99 -14.91
CA ASP A 119 -19.42 31.73 -16.16
C ASP A 119 -20.85 31.60 -16.75
N GLU A 120 -21.34 32.66 -17.41
CA GLU A 120 -22.65 32.65 -18.07
C GLU A 120 -22.73 31.60 -19.21
N GLU A 121 -21.61 31.37 -19.90
CA GLU A 121 -21.57 30.52 -21.09
C GLU A 121 -21.24 29.07 -20.73
N ALA A 122 -22.12 28.14 -21.13
CA ALA A 122 -21.97 26.71 -20.82
C ALA A 122 -20.66 26.10 -21.34
N VAL A 123 -20.18 26.56 -22.50
CA VAL A 123 -18.93 26.08 -23.10
C VAL A 123 -17.69 26.45 -22.29
N VAL A 124 -17.75 27.55 -21.52
CA VAL A 124 -16.66 27.99 -20.64
C VAL A 124 -16.72 27.19 -19.35
N ARG A 125 -17.90 27.03 -18.74
CA ARG A 125 -18.08 26.23 -17.52
C ARG A 125 -17.67 24.77 -17.71
N GLU A 126 -18.04 24.17 -18.84
CA GLU A 126 -17.63 22.79 -19.17
C GLU A 126 -16.09 22.68 -19.24
N ALA A 127 -15.42 23.64 -19.90
CA ALA A 127 -13.96 23.68 -19.94
C ALA A 127 -13.36 23.93 -18.55
N ALA A 128 -13.99 24.78 -17.72
CA ALA A 128 -13.54 25.08 -16.37
C ALA A 128 -13.58 23.83 -15.48
N VAL A 129 -14.67 23.05 -15.50
CA VAL A 129 -14.76 21.78 -14.74
C VAL A 129 -13.69 20.78 -15.19
N GLN A 130 -13.43 20.67 -16.50
CA GLN A 130 -12.38 19.78 -17.01
C GLN A 130 -10.97 20.20 -16.58
N VAL A 131 -10.71 21.51 -16.57
CA VAL A 131 -9.44 22.08 -16.09
C VAL A 131 -9.30 21.90 -14.58
N TRP A 132 -10.38 22.10 -13.83
CA TRP A 132 -10.42 21.88 -12.38
C TRP A 132 -9.98 20.47 -12.03
N LYS A 133 -10.59 19.46 -12.68
CA LYS A 133 -10.23 18.05 -12.52
C LYS A 133 -8.75 17.79 -12.82
N ALA A 134 -8.20 18.39 -13.88
CA ALA A 134 -6.79 18.22 -14.24
C ALA A 134 -5.84 18.92 -13.25
N MET A 135 -6.25 20.06 -12.69
CA MET A 135 -5.44 20.86 -11.77
C MET A 135 -5.46 20.33 -10.33
N LEU A 136 -6.52 19.62 -9.90
CA LEU A 136 -6.68 19.13 -8.52
C LEU A 136 -5.50 18.25 -8.04
N PRO A 137 -5.06 17.21 -8.76
CA PRO A 137 -3.89 16.40 -8.35
C PRO A 137 -2.61 17.22 -8.24
N VAL A 138 -2.48 18.28 -9.05
CA VAL A 138 -1.35 19.19 -9.00
C VAL A 138 -1.45 20.09 -7.78
N LEU A 139 -2.59 20.73 -7.54
CA LEU A 139 -2.72 21.75 -6.50
C LEU A 139 -2.99 21.21 -5.10
N ARG A 140 -3.34 19.92 -4.95
CA ARG A 140 -3.77 19.30 -3.67
C ARG A 140 -2.99 19.76 -2.44
N SER A 141 -1.66 19.76 -2.49
CA SER A 141 -0.80 20.11 -1.35
C SER A 141 -0.74 21.61 -0.99
N VAL A 142 -1.27 22.49 -1.85
CA VAL A 142 -1.23 23.96 -1.66
C VAL A 142 -2.62 24.58 -1.57
N LEU A 143 -3.70 23.79 -1.67
CA LEU A 143 -5.08 24.30 -1.66
C LEU A 143 -5.59 24.70 -0.27
N ALA A 144 -5.06 24.12 0.82
CA ALA A 144 -5.57 24.32 2.18
C ALA A 144 -5.81 25.81 2.56
N PRO A 145 -4.88 26.76 2.30
CA PRO A 145 -5.11 28.17 2.62
C PRO A 145 -6.25 28.84 1.83
N PHE A 146 -6.65 28.26 0.69
CA PHE A 146 -7.70 28.77 -0.19
C PHE A 146 -9.04 28.05 -0.03
N ALA A 147 -9.15 27.11 0.91
CA ALA A 147 -10.31 26.26 1.09
C ALA A 147 -11.62 27.07 1.26
N THR A 148 -11.62 28.08 2.13
CA THR A 148 -12.79 28.96 2.33
C THR A 148 -13.17 29.75 1.07
N LEU A 149 -12.19 30.17 0.26
CA LEU A 149 -12.44 30.85 -1.01
C LEU A 149 -13.14 29.91 -2.00
N VAL A 150 -12.61 28.70 -2.17
CA VAL A 150 -13.20 27.66 -3.02
C VAL A 150 -14.63 27.34 -2.58
N ALA A 151 -14.86 27.11 -1.29
CA ALA A 151 -16.19 26.83 -0.74
C ALA A 151 -17.17 27.99 -0.96
N THR A 152 -16.70 29.24 -0.97
CA THR A 152 -17.54 30.42 -1.23
C THR A 152 -18.02 30.46 -2.68
N TYR A 153 -17.14 30.15 -3.65
CA TYR A 153 -17.54 29.99 -5.05
C TYR A 153 -18.51 28.82 -5.25
N PHE A 154 -18.32 27.71 -4.54
CA PHE A 154 -19.26 26.59 -4.55
C PHE A 154 -20.64 26.97 -4.01
N CYS A 155 -20.71 27.64 -2.86
CA CYS A 155 -21.97 28.15 -2.31
C CYS A 155 -22.69 29.09 -3.29
N SER A 156 -21.94 30.00 -3.92
CA SER A 156 -22.46 30.93 -4.92
C SER A 156 -22.97 30.20 -6.17
N GLY A 157 -22.27 29.15 -6.60
CA GLY A 157 -22.69 28.31 -7.73
C GLY A 157 -23.94 27.50 -7.46
N LEU A 158 -24.09 26.92 -6.27
CA LEU A 158 -25.28 26.14 -5.87
C LEU A 158 -26.54 27.01 -5.72
N THR A 159 -26.38 28.28 -5.39
CA THR A 159 -27.48 29.25 -5.23
C THR A 159 -27.73 30.09 -6.49
N HIS A 160 -27.00 29.82 -7.58
CA HIS A 160 -27.09 30.60 -8.81
C HIS A 160 -28.46 30.46 -9.49
N LEU A 161 -28.94 31.56 -10.08
CA LEU A 161 -30.26 31.61 -10.75
C LEU A 161 -30.37 30.61 -11.91
N GLN A 162 -29.28 30.46 -12.68
CA GLN A 162 -29.22 29.52 -13.80
C GLN A 162 -29.02 28.07 -13.33
N VAL A 163 -29.92 27.18 -13.76
CA VAL A 163 -29.84 25.73 -13.48
C VAL A 163 -28.54 25.13 -14.03
N GLY A 164 -28.07 25.56 -15.21
CA GLY A 164 -26.82 25.07 -15.80
C GLY A 164 -25.60 25.34 -14.91
N VAL A 165 -25.52 26.54 -14.31
CA VAL A 165 -24.45 26.90 -13.38
C VAL A 165 -24.50 26.03 -12.12
N ARG A 166 -25.70 25.80 -11.56
CA ARG A 166 -25.88 24.90 -10.41
C ARG A 166 -25.43 23.47 -10.71
N GLN A 167 -25.75 22.95 -11.90
CA GLN A 167 -25.31 21.61 -12.34
C GLN A 167 -23.79 21.53 -12.48
N ASP A 168 -23.15 22.54 -13.07
CA ASP A 168 -21.69 22.54 -13.26
C ASP A 168 -20.94 22.78 -11.94
N ALA A 169 -21.52 23.56 -11.01
CA ALA A 169 -21.01 23.71 -9.64
C ALA A 169 -21.03 22.36 -8.89
N LEU A 170 -22.12 21.58 -9.00
CA LEU A 170 -22.19 20.24 -8.44
C LEU A 170 -21.09 19.31 -9.00
N LYS A 171 -20.82 19.38 -10.31
CA LYS A 171 -19.71 18.62 -10.91
C LYS A 171 -18.36 19.07 -10.33
N ALA A 172 -18.12 20.37 -10.22
CA ALA A 172 -16.87 20.91 -9.66
C ALA A 172 -16.65 20.51 -8.20
N ILE A 173 -17.70 20.51 -7.38
CA ILE A 173 -17.67 20.01 -5.99
C ILE A 173 -17.38 18.52 -5.98
N GLY A 174 -18.05 17.74 -6.85
CA GLY A 174 -17.83 16.29 -6.97
C GLY A 174 -16.38 15.94 -7.30
N GLU A 175 -15.77 16.63 -8.27
CA GLU A 175 -14.37 16.43 -8.64
C GLU A 175 -13.41 16.78 -7.48
N LEU A 176 -13.71 17.82 -6.69
CA LEU A 176 -12.92 18.15 -5.51
C LEU A 176 -13.04 17.08 -4.43
N VAL A 177 -14.24 16.57 -4.15
CA VAL A 177 -14.44 15.53 -3.13
C VAL A 177 -13.74 14.22 -3.52
N ASP A 178 -13.67 13.90 -4.82
CA ASP A 178 -12.98 12.70 -5.31
C ASP A 178 -11.43 12.82 -5.15
N GLU A 179 -10.85 14.01 -5.37
CA GLU A 179 -9.39 14.21 -5.38
C GLU A 179 -8.80 14.76 -4.06
N ALA A 180 -9.50 15.66 -3.37
CA ALA A 180 -9.03 16.36 -2.17
C ALA A 180 -10.17 16.58 -1.15
N PRO A 181 -10.78 15.49 -0.62
CA PRO A 181 -11.88 15.58 0.34
C PRO A 181 -11.51 16.30 1.64
N GLU A 182 -10.24 16.24 2.05
CA GLU A 182 -9.72 16.95 3.23
C GLU A 182 -9.97 18.46 3.19
N LEU A 183 -10.04 19.04 1.99
CA LEU A 183 -10.21 20.48 1.82
C LEU A 183 -11.57 20.95 2.36
N LEU A 184 -12.66 20.26 1.98
CA LEU A 184 -14.01 20.58 2.47
C LEU A 184 -14.25 20.10 3.90
N ARG A 185 -13.57 19.03 4.31
CA ARG A 185 -13.75 18.39 5.62
C ARG A 185 -13.07 19.16 6.75
N GLU A 186 -11.83 19.59 6.55
CA GLU A 186 -10.97 20.14 7.60
C GLU A 186 -10.60 21.60 7.34
N ASP A 187 -10.15 21.93 6.12
CA ASP A 187 -9.53 23.23 5.83
C ASP A 187 -10.54 24.38 5.62
N VAL A 188 -11.74 24.09 5.11
CA VAL A 188 -12.77 25.11 4.81
C VAL A 188 -13.25 25.89 6.05
N GLY A 189 -13.18 25.26 7.22
CA GLY A 189 -13.76 25.77 8.46
C GLY A 189 -15.24 25.41 8.64
N ARG A 190 -15.68 25.37 9.90
CA ARG A 190 -17.00 24.85 10.30
C ARG A 190 -18.17 25.62 9.69
N GLU A 191 -18.08 26.94 9.59
CA GLU A 191 -19.16 27.80 9.10
C GLU A 191 -19.40 27.65 7.60
N ALA A 192 -18.32 27.60 6.81
CA ALA A 192 -18.44 27.45 5.36
C ALA A 192 -18.92 26.04 4.98
N LEU A 193 -18.52 25.00 5.73
CA LEU A 193 -19.10 23.66 5.59
C LEU A 193 -20.59 23.64 5.95
N ALA A 194 -20.99 24.29 7.04
CA ALA A 194 -22.39 24.40 7.44
C ALA A 194 -23.25 25.08 6.35
N ARG A 195 -22.75 26.18 5.76
CA ARG A 195 -23.42 26.85 4.63
C ARG A 195 -23.50 25.97 3.38
N LEU A 196 -22.45 25.21 3.08
CA LEU A 196 -22.45 24.30 1.94
C LEU A 196 -23.54 23.22 2.11
N LEU A 197 -23.65 22.62 3.29
CA LEU A 197 -24.67 21.62 3.63
C LEU A 197 -26.09 22.21 3.57
N GLU A 198 -26.28 23.43 4.03
CA GLU A 198 -27.56 24.15 3.91
C GLU A 198 -27.94 24.37 2.44
N ASN A 199 -27.00 24.77 1.58
CA ASN A 199 -27.26 24.89 0.15
C ASN A 199 -27.63 23.54 -0.50
N PHE A 200 -27.00 22.44 -0.09
CA PHE A 200 -27.39 21.10 -0.53
C PHE A 200 -28.80 20.73 -0.08
N ARG A 201 -29.14 21.00 1.19
CA ARG A 201 -30.49 20.81 1.73
C ARG A 201 -31.52 21.56 0.92
N ASP A 202 -31.31 22.85 0.68
CA ASP A 202 -32.25 23.70 -0.03
C ASP A 202 -32.40 23.26 -1.49
N LEU A 203 -31.31 22.84 -2.13
CA LEU A 203 -31.33 22.31 -3.50
C LEU A 203 -32.10 20.98 -3.59
N ILE A 204 -32.02 20.16 -2.55
CA ILE A 204 -32.76 18.89 -2.42
C ILE A 204 -34.23 19.14 -2.07
N CYS A 205 -34.55 20.11 -1.21
CA CYS A 205 -35.93 20.49 -0.87
C CYS A 205 -36.65 21.21 -2.00
N ALA A 206 -35.92 21.84 -2.93
CA ALA A 206 -36.50 22.65 -3.99
C ALA A 206 -37.31 21.80 -4.99
N ALA A 207 -38.59 21.60 -4.69
CA ALA A 207 -39.59 21.06 -5.62
C ALA A 207 -39.89 22.03 -6.79
N GLN A 208 -39.34 23.25 -6.77
CA GLN A 208 -39.58 24.31 -7.74
C GLN A 208 -38.27 24.83 -8.33
N THR A 209 -38.21 24.95 -9.65
CA THR A 209 -37.26 25.84 -10.32
C THR A 209 -38.07 26.97 -10.95
N GLN A 210 -37.87 28.21 -10.48
CA GLN A 210 -38.51 29.42 -11.03
C GLN A 210 -40.04 29.55 -10.83
N GLY A 211 -40.57 29.18 -9.67
CA GLY A 211 -41.97 29.49 -9.30
C GLY A 211 -43.06 28.73 -10.07
N ILE A 212 -42.68 27.87 -11.01
CA ILE A 212 -43.59 26.93 -11.67
C ILE A 212 -43.50 25.60 -10.91
N ARG A 213 -44.63 25.13 -10.39
CA ARG A 213 -44.75 23.81 -9.76
C ARG A 213 -44.61 22.74 -10.85
N MET A 214 -43.38 22.36 -11.17
CA MET A 214 -43.10 21.22 -12.01
C MET A 214 -43.52 19.97 -11.24
N MET A 215 -44.46 19.19 -11.78
CA MET A 215 -44.74 17.88 -11.21
C MET A 215 -43.50 17.02 -11.42
N ASN A 216 -42.88 16.59 -10.32
CA ASN A 216 -41.75 15.65 -10.30
C ASN A 216 -42.24 14.23 -10.56
N THR A 217 -42.93 14.01 -11.68
CA THR A 217 -43.43 12.68 -11.99
C THR A 217 -42.32 11.87 -12.66
N TYR A 218 -41.92 10.77 -12.01
CA TYR A 218 -40.93 9.81 -12.49
C TYR A 218 -41.28 9.19 -13.87
N ASP A 219 -42.54 9.33 -14.30
CA ASP A 219 -43.06 8.91 -15.62
C ASP A 219 -42.22 9.40 -16.81
N LEU A 220 -41.48 10.51 -16.67
CA LEU A 220 -40.59 11.02 -17.72
C LEU A 220 -39.33 10.15 -17.93
N LEU A 221 -38.98 9.25 -17.00
CA LEU A 221 -37.88 8.28 -17.13
C LEU A 221 -38.33 6.96 -17.78
N MET A 222 -39.64 6.70 -17.88
CA MET A 222 -40.24 5.51 -18.51
C MET A 222 -40.27 5.57 -20.04
N GLY A 223 -39.75 6.65 -20.64
CA GLY A 223 -39.77 6.92 -22.08
C GLY A 223 -38.74 6.12 -22.90
N LYS A 224 -38.73 4.79 -22.77
CA LYS A 224 -38.19 3.88 -23.77
C LYS A 224 -38.93 2.55 -23.63
N ASP A 225 -39.49 2.11 -24.75
CA ASP A 225 -40.09 0.77 -24.94
C ASP A 225 -41.59 0.66 -24.61
N SER A 226 -42.42 1.41 -25.33
CA SER A 226 -43.71 0.88 -25.81
C SER A 226 -44.25 1.69 -27.00
N ALA A 227 -43.96 1.22 -28.22
CA ALA A 227 -44.70 1.64 -29.40
C ALA A 227 -45.63 0.48 -29.81
N SER A 228 -46.92 0.70 -29.57
CA SER A 228 -48.02 -0.19 -29.93
C SER A 228 -48.15 -0.40 -31.43
N THR A 229 -48.48 -1.65 -31.76
CA THR A 229 -49.05 -2.21 -33.00
C THR A 229 -49.88 -1.23 -33.85
N LYS A 230 -49.56 -1.13 -35.16
CA LYS A 230 -50.55 -0.94 -36.24
C LYS A 230 -49.94 -1.22 -37.63
N GLU A 231 -50.50 -2.26 -38.25
CA GLU A 231 -50.83 -2.51 -39.66
C GLU A 231 -49.87 -2.13 -40.80
N ALA A 232 -49.62 -3.15 -41.63
CA ALA A 232 -48.91 -3.09 -42.89
C ALA A 232 -49.82 -2.55 -44.03
N GLY A 233 -49.27 -1.67 -44.86
CA GLY A 233 -49.94 -1.14 -46.05
C GLY A 233 -49.05 -0.25 -46.94
N ALA A 234 -48.25 -0.90 -47.78
CA ALA A 234 -47.73 -0.52 -49.11
C ALA A 234 -47.50 0.96 -49.58
N LYS A 235 -46.31 1.13 -50.21
CA LYS A 235 -45.90 1.97 -51.38
C LYS A 235 -45.15 3.32 -51.18
N LYS A 236 -43.89 3.29 -51.67
CA LYS A 236 -43.07 4.27 -52.44
C LYS A 236 -43.21 5.77 -52.12
N ASN A 237 -42.13 6.42 -51.67
CA ASN A 237 -41.23 7.19 -52.55
C ASN A 237 -40.00 7.77 -51.82
N GLN A 238 -38.85 7.73 -52.50
CA GLN A 238 -37.61 8.38 -52.09
C GLN A 238 -37.72 9.91 -52.21
N LYS A 239 -37.38 10.64 -51.14
CA LYS A 239 -36.71 11.94 -51.22
C LYS A 239 -35.74 12.08 -50.05
N LYS A 240 -34.45 12.27 -50.38
CA LYS A 240 -33.35 12.56 -49.45
C LYS A 240 -33.64 13.84 -48.67
N ALA A 241 -33.77 13.73 -47.35
CA ALA A 241 -33.61 14.84 -46.42
C ALA A 241 -32.63 14.39 -45.32
N GLN A 242 -31.59 15.19 -45.10
CA GLN A 242 -30.53 14.96 -44.13
C GLN A 242 -31.11 14.76 -42.72
N LYS A 243 -30.87 13.58 -42.15
CA LYS A 243 -31.16 13.25 -40.75
C LYS A 243 -30.17 14.01 -39.85
N LYS A 244 -30.58 15.17 -39.32
CA LYS A 244 -30.01 15.69 -38.07
C LYS A 244 -30.37 14.70 -36.96
N SER A 245 -29.36 14.08 -36.37
CA SER A 245 -29.50 13.26 -35.16
C SER A 245 -30.09 14.12 -34.04
N LYS A 246 -31.40 14.00 -33.78
CA LYS A 246 -32.00 14.53 -32.55
C LYS A 246 -31.41 13.74 -31.39
N LYS A 247 -30.53 14.40 -30.62
CA LYS A 247 -30.10 13.95 -29.29
C LYS A 247 -31.35 13.65 -28.44
N PRO A 248 -31.34 12.61 -27.61
CA PRO A 248 -32.44 12.33 -26.70
C PRO A 248 -32.66 13.54 -25.77
N LYS A 249 -33.91 13.98 -25.63
CA LYS A 249 -34.27 15.05 -24.68
C LYS A 249 -34.02 14.53 -23.27
N ALA A 250 -33.18 15.23 -22.52
CA ALA A 250 -32.89 14.97 -21.11
C ALA A 250 -34.18 15.09 -20.26
N PRO A 251 -34.28 14.35 -19.14
CA PRO A 251 -35.39 14.46 -18.20
C PRO A 251 -35.52 15.89 -17.64
N SER A 252 -36.69 16.22 -17.09
CA SER A 252 -36.99 17.49 -16.42
C SER A 252 -35.80 17.98 -15.57
N GLY A 253 -35.29 19.18 -15.89
CA GLY A 253 -34.02 19.67 -15.33
C GLY A 253 -34.01 19.85 -13.80
N ALA A 254 -35.18 19.96 -13.16
CA ALA A 254 -35.32 20.13 -11.71
C ALA A 254 -35.03 18.83 -10.95
N LEU A 255 -35.66 17.72 -11.36
CA LEU A 255 -35.47 16.41 -10.73
C LEU A 255 -34.04 15.88 -10.94
N ALA A 256 -33.50 16.04 -12.15
CA ALA A 256 -32.11 15.69 -12.45
C ALA A 256 -31.13 16.47 -11.57
N LEU A 257 -31.38 17.77 -11.32
CA LEU A 257 -30.55 18.60 -10.44
C LEU A 257 -30.58 18.10 -8.99
N ARG A 258 -31.77 17.80 -8.44
CA ARG A 258 -31.93 17.26 -7.07
C ARG A 258 -31.14 15.97 -6.88
N PHE A 259 -31.19 15.05 -7.84
CA PHE A 259 -30.45 13.79 -7.75
C PHE A 259 -28.95 13.95 -7.96
N THR A 260 -28.51 14.85 -8.85
CA THR A 260 -27.08 15.18 -8.92
C THR A 260 -26.57 15.81 -7.63
N ALA A 261 -27.39 16.63 -6.97
CA ALA A 261 -27.08 17.20 -5.66
C ALA A 261 -26.97 16.12 -4.60
N LEU A 262 -27.94 15.19 -4.55
CA LEU A 262 -27.93 14.07 -3.62
C LEU A 262 -26.70 13.17 -3.79
N LYS A 263 -26.30 12.88 -5.03
CA LYS A 263 -25.10 12.07 -5.33
C LYS A 263 -23.81 12.73 -4.84
N VAL A 264 -23.67 14.04 -5.02
CA VAL A 264 -22.50 14.80 -4.55
C VAL A 264 -22.53 14.95 -3.02
N LEU A 265 -23.71 15.19 -2.44
CA LEU A 265 -23.91 15.23 -0.99
C LEU A 265 -23.53 13.90 -0.33
N HIS A 266 -23.92 12.77 -0.92
CA HIS A 266 -23.54 11.45 -0.45
C HIS A 266 -22.00 11.31 -0.32
N LYS A 267 -21.26 11.68 -1.37
CA LYS A 267 -19.78 11.67 -1.34
C LYS A 267 -19.22 12.56 -0.24
N LEU A 268 -19.78 13.77 -0.09
CA LEU A 268 -19.38 14.71 0.96
C LEU A 268 -19.62 14.13 2.36
N LEU A 269 -20.79 13.55 2.61
CA LEU A 269 -21.14 12.94 3.91
C LEU A 269 -20.26 11.74 4.25
N LEU A 270 -19.92 10.89 3.26
CA LEU A 270 -18.96 9.80 3.46
C LEU A 270 -17.58 10.31 3.86
N SER A 271 -17.09 11.38 3.22
CA SER A 271 -15.80 11.99 3.56
C SER A 271 -15.76 12.55 5.00
N VAL A 272 -16.88 13.13 5.46
CA VAL A 272 -17.00 13.72 6.80
C VAL A 272 -17.16 12.63 7.88
N SER A 273 -17.89 11.56 7.60
CA SER A 273 -18.16 10.48 8.56
C SER A 273 -16.97 9.55 8.82
N ALA A 274 -16.06 9.37 7.86
CA ALA A 274 -14.85 8.55 8.02
C ALA A 274 -13.94 9.03 9.18
N ALA A 275 -13.81 10.34 9.40
CA ALA A 275 -12.96 10.91 10.45
C ALA A 275 -13.46 10.65 11.88
N LEU A 276 -14.78 10.53 12.07
CA LEU A 276 -15.39 10.26 13.38
C LEU A 276 -15.14 8.82 13.87
N ARG A 277 -14.86 7.88 12.95
CA ARG A 277 -14.57 6.47 13.28
C ARG A 277 -13.11 6.23 13.68
N ASP A 278 -12.16 6.97 13.11
CA ASP A 278 -10.72 6.87 13.47
C ASP A 278 -10.33 7.66 14.73
N GLY A 279 -11.17 8.58 15.20
CA GLY A 279 -10.91 9.45 16.37
C GLY A 279 -10.78 8.75 17.74
N LYS A 280 -10.84 7.41 17.81
CA LYS A 280 -10.57 6.62 19.03
C LYS A 280 -9.18 5.99 19.08
N ALA A 281 -8.36 6.13 18.04
CA ALA A 281 -6.97 5.66 18.05
C ALA A 281 -6.00 6.84 17.86
N GLY A 282 -5.42 7.31 18.97
CA GLY A 282 -4.23 8.17 18.94
C GLY A 282 -4.50 9.66 19.10
N ALA A 283 -4.68 10.10 20.35
CA ALA A 283 -4.22 11.43 20.76
C ALA A 283 -2.68 11.44 20.73
N VAL A 284 -2.11 11.57 19.53
CA VAL A 284 -0.69 11.93 19.34
C VAL A 284 -0.68 13.38 18.93
N GLY A 285 -0.08 14.23 19.77
CA GLY A 285 -0.09 15.68 19.62
C GLY A 285 0.31 16.14 18.22
N VAL A 286 -0.60 16.85 17.55
CA VAL A 286 -0.27 17.59 16.34
C VAL A 286 0.28 18.95 16.76
N ARG A 287 1.60 18.96 16.71
CA ARG A 287 2.54 20.07 16.67
C ARG A 287 1.96 21.28 15.95
N SER A 288 1.95 22.41 16.66
CA SER A 288 1.91 23.74 16.07
C SER A 288 3.00 23.84 15.00
N ALA A 289 2.58 24.05 13.74
CA ALA A 289 3.50 24.34 12.66
C ALA A 289 4.04 25.76 12.88
N SER A 290 5.21 25.86 13.51
CA SER A 290 6.03 27.06 13.50
C SER A 290 6.55 27.30 12.08
N VAL A 291 6.10 28.37 11.45
CA VAL A 291 6.66 28.88 10.19
C VAL A 291 8.07 29.39 10.45
N PRO A 292 9.13 28.87 9.81
CA PRO A 292 10.43 29.51 9.85
C PRO A 292 10.36 30.78 8.99
N THR A 293 10.30 31.92 9.67
CA THR A 293 10.47 33.24 9.06
C THR A 293 11.85 33.34 8.41
N THR A 294 11.92 33.14 7.10
CA THR A 294 13.05 33.63 6.30
C THR A 294 12.63 34.96 5.68
N LYS A 295 13.24 36.04 6.19
CA LYS A 295 13.13 37.38 5.64
C LYS A 295 13.74 37.39 4.24
N ALA A 296 12.90 37.34 3.22
CA ALA A 296 13.20 37.85 1.90
C ALA A 296 12.13 38.91 1.57
N LEU A 297 12.46 40.17 1.80
CA LEU A 297 11.65 41.32 1.39
C LEU A 297 11.73 41.44 -0.14
N LEU A 298 10.76 40.85 -0.84
CA LEU A 298 10.42 41.25 -2.20
C LEU A 298 9.27 42.25 -2.12
N LEU A 299 9.62 43.53 -2.29
CA LEU A 299 8.69 44.63 -2.51
C LEU A 299 7.98 44.42 -3.86
N TYR A 300 6.83 43.74 -3.84
CA TYR A 300 5.80 43.89 -4.88
C TYR A 300 4.60 44.62 -4.27
N PRO A 301 3.87 45.45 -5.03
CA PRO A 301 2.75 46.21 -4.52
C PRO A 301 1.65 45.24 -4.09
N ALA A 302 1.10 45.44 -2.89
CA ALA A 302 -0.03 44.68 -2.38
C ALA A 302 -1.18 44.65 -3.42
N PRO A 303 -1.79 43.49 -3.71
CA PRO A 303 -2.98 43.46 -4.53
C PRO A 303 -4.09 44.19 -3.78
N GLN A 304 -4.60 45.27 -4.37
CA GLN A 304 -5.84 45.88 -3.94
C GLN A 304 -6.95 44.86 -4.17
N LEU A 305 -7.48 44.30 -3.08
CA LEU A 305 -8.78 43.66 -3.08
C LEU A 305 -9.78 44.69 -3.59
N VAL A 306 -10.21 44.51 -4.83
CA VAL A 306 -11.31 45.28 -5.40
C VAL A 306 -12.56 44.85 -4.64
N ASP A 307 -12.99 45.71 -3.71
CA ASP A 307 -14.34 45.72 -3.16
C ASP A 307 -15.33 45.66 -4.33
N THR A 308 -15.92 44.49 -4.57
CA THR A 308 -17.06 44.34 -5.47
C THR A 308 -18.32 44.89 -4.78
N ARG A 309 -18.33 46.21 -4.57
CA ARG A 309 -19.56 46.98 -4.31
C ARG A 309 -20.37 47.11 -5.61
N MET A 310 -20.94 46.01 -6.10
CA MET A 310 -22.02 46.01 -7.08
C MET A 310 -22.93 44.79 -6.89
N PHE A 311 -23.43 44.59 -5.67
CA PHE A 311 -24.74 43.97 -5.45
C PHE A 311 -25.42 44.76 -4.33
N ALA A 312 -26.62 45.25 -4.60
CA ALA A 312 -27.38 46.08 -3.67
C ALA A 312 -27.63 45.35 -2.33
N PRO A 313 -27.55 46.03 -1.18
CA PRO A 313 -27.81 45.41 0.11
C PRO A 313 -29.32 45.32 0.34
N SER A 314 -29.89 44.12 0.34
CA SER A 314 -31.15 43.88 1.02
C SER A 314 -30.90 43.87 2.53
N THR A 315 -31.09 45.04 3.15
CA THR A 315 -31.38 45.28 4.58
C THR A 315 -31.03 44.16 5.55
N ALA A 316 -29.78 44.15 6.02
CA ALA A 316 -29.43 43.54 7.31
C ALA A 316 -29.48 44.65 8.37
N THR A 317 -30.53 44.64 9.18
CA THR A 317 -30.59 45.42 10.42
C THR A 317 -29.53 44.89 11.39
N THR A 318 -28.61 45.76 11.76
CA THR A 318 -27.62 45.52 12.80
C THR A 318 -28.32 45.42 14.16
N SER A 319 -28.44 44.20 14.68
CA SER A 319 -28.59 43.97 16.11
C SER A 319 -27.40 43.14 16.59
N THR A 320 -26.52 43.80 17.34
CA THR A 320 -25.52 43.19 18.21
C THR A 320 -26.17 42.13 19.07
N GLY A 321 -25.83 40.87 18.82
CA GLY A 321 -26.27 39.73 19.61
C GLY A 321 -25.48 38.51 19.17
N ALA A 322 -24.72 37.93 20.09
CA ALA A 322 -24.09 36.63 19.95
C ALA A 322 -25.17 35.58 19.62
N LYS A 323 -25.42 35.33 18.34
CA LYS A 323 -26.23 34.20 17.89
C LYS A 323 -25.28 33.05 17.63
N ALA A 324 -25.41 32.00 18.44
CA ALA A 324 -24.72 30.73 18.31
C ALA A 324 -24.64 30.34 16.83
N SER A 325 -23.44 30.29 16.29
CA SER A 325 -23.18 29.75 14.96
C SER A 325 -23.63 28.30 14.98
N ALA A 326 -24.75 28.00 14.33
CA ALA A 326 -25.26 26.64 14.22
C ALA A 326 -24.11 25.71 13.80
N SER A 327 -23.84 24.69 14.61
CA SER A 327 -22.78 23.72 14.30
C SER A 327 -23.08 23.08 12.94
N TRP A 328 -22.07 22.75 12.15
CA TRP A 328 -22.28 21.99 10.90
C TRP A 328 -23.10 20.71 11.16
N GLN A 329 -23.01 20.15 12.37
CA GLN A 329 -23.81 19.04 12.87
C GLN A 329 -25.31 19.35 12.88
N GLU A 330 -25.75 20.54 13.33
CA GLU A 330 -27.15 20.98 13.20
C GLU A 330 -27.62 21.00 11.74
N LYS A 331 -26.78 21.49 10.82
CA LYS A 331 -27.14 21.54 9.39
C LYS A 331 -27.21 20.15 8.76
N VAL A 332 -26.35 19.22 9.18
CA VAL A 332 -26.45 17.80 8.78
C VAL A 332 -27.77 17.19 9.26
N ARG A 333 -28.20 17.49 10.49
CA ARG A 333 -29.47 16.99 11.05
C ARG A 333 -30.69 17.51 10.28
N ALA A 334 -30.65 18.76 9.84
CA ALA A 334 -31.70 19.38 9.05
C ALA A 334 -31.90 18.75 7.65
N LEU A 335 -31.02 17.84 7.21
CA LEU A 335 -31.17 17.08 5.96
C LEU A 335 -32.22 15.95 6.05
N LEU A 336 -32.47 15.38 7.24
CA LEU A 336 -33.37 14.21 7.36
C LEU A 336 -34.80 14.47 6.85
N PRO A 337 -35.47 15.58 7.20
CA PRO A 337 -36.81 15.85 6.66
C PRO A 337 -36.82 15.93 5.12
N SER A 338 -35.81 16.58 4.54
CA SER A 338 -35.64 16.70 3.09
C SER A 338 -35.43 15.36 2.39
N LEU A 339 -34.74 14.42 3.05
CA LEU A 339 -34.54 13.05 2.58
C LEU A 339 -35.81 12.20 2.72
N LEU A 340 -36.60 12.40 3.78
CA LEU A 340 -37.91 11.76 3.95
C LEU A 340 -38.89 12.21 2.87
N ASP A 341 -38.98 13.51 2.60
CA ASP A 341 -39.84 14.04 1.53
C ASP A 341 -39.44 13.45 0.17
N LEU A 342 -38.14 13.41 -0.14
CA LEU A 342 -37.62 12.76 -1.35
C LEU A 342 -37.96 11.27 -1.43
N TRP A 343 -37.89 10.55 -0.30
CA TRP A 343 -38.22 9.13 -0.24
C TRP A 343 -39.70 8.90 -0.54
N LEU A 344 -40.58 9.69 0.08
CA LEU A 344 -42.02 9.62 -0.15
C LEU A 344 -42.36 9.96 -1.61
N GLU A 345 -41.71 10.97 -2.21
CA GLU A 345 -41.83 11.28 -3.65
C GLU A 345 -41.40 10.09 -4.55
N CYS A 346 -40.44 9.27 -4.13
CA CYS A 346 -40.02 8.08 -4.86
C CYS A 346 -41.05 6.93 -4.80
N LEU A 347 -41.86 6.85 -3.73
CA LEU A 347 -42.81 5.76 -3.50
C LEU A 347 -44.18 5.96 -4.17
N GLU A 348 -44.48 7.13 -4.73
CA GLU A 348 -45.78 7.43 -5.37
C GLU A 348 -46.06 6.63 -6.68
N GLY A 349 -45.22 5.65 -7.07
CA GLY A 349 -45.36 4.82 -8.28
C GLY A 349 -45.32 3.30 -8.03
N SER A 350 -45.72 2.48 -9.01
CA SER A 350 -45.68 1.01 -8.86
C SER A 350 -44.25 0.46 -8.83
N THR A 351 -43.94 -0.32 -7.79
CA THR A 351 -42.62 -0.93 -7.54
C THR A 351 -42.17 -1.94 -8.61
N ASP A 352 -43.08 -2.37 -9.47
CA ASP A 352 -42.87 -3.41 -10.47
C ASP A 352 -42.10 -2.96 -11.72
N ALA A 353 -41.97 -1.64 -11.96
CA ALA A 353 -41.37 -1.08 -13.17
C ALA A 353 -40.31 0.01 -12.91
N LEU A 354 -39.53 -0.11 -11.82
CA LEU A 354 -38.50 0.87 -11.49
C LEU A 354 -37.30 0.80 -12.47
N SER A 355 -36.93 1.95 -13.05
CA SER A 355 -35.72 2.10 -13.87
C SER A 355 -34.43 2.03 -13.02
N ASP A 356 -33.29 1.65 -13.62
CA ASP A 356 -32.01 1.55 -12.91
C ASP A 356 -31.58 2.87 -12.25
N GLY A 357 -31.86 4.01 -12.90
CA GLY A 357 -31.61 5.34 -12.33
C GLY A 357 -32.46 5.62 -11.10
N HIS A 358 -33.71 5.13 -11.06
CA HIS A 358 -34.59 5.29 -9.90
C HIS A 358 -34.07 4.50 -8.69
N VAL A 359 -33.61 3.26 -8.89
CA VAL A 359 -33.01 2.44 -7.82
C VAL A 359 -31.71 3.07 -7.31
N GLU A 360 -30.87 3.64 -8.19
CA GLU A 360 -29.66 4.38 -7.79
C GLU A 360 -30.01 5.59 -6.90
N HIS A 361 -31.06 6.33 -7.25
CA HIS A 361 -31.52 7.48 -6.46
C HIS A 361 -32.04 7.07 -5.09
N MET A 362 -32.91 6.05 -5.01
CA MET A 362 -33.40 5.51 -3.75
C MET A 362 -32.24 5.06 -2.85
N LYS A 363 -31.23 4.40 -3.43
CA LYS A 363 -30.03 3.98 -2.73
C LYS A 363 -29.28 5.17 -2.11
N TYR A 364 -29.09 6.27 -2.85
CA TYR A 364 -28.43 7.46 -2.30
C TYR A 364 -29.21 8.10 -1.14
N ILE A 365 -30.55 8.06 -1.16
CA ILE A 365 -31.37 8.55 -0.03
C ILE A 365 -31.08 7.72 1.22
N VAL A 366 -31.05 6.39 1.09
CA VAL A 366 -30.74 5.46 2.18
C VAL A 366 -29.31 5.67 2.70
N GLU A 367 -28.32 5.78 1.81
CA GLU A 367 -26.92 5.97 2.20
C GLU A 367 -26.68 7.34 2.88
N CYS A 368 -27.31 8.41 2.38
CA CYS A 368 -27.26 9.72 3.04
C CYS A 368 -27.93 9.68 4.42
N THR A 369 -29.09 9.03 4.52
CA THR A 369 -29.80 8.84 5.80
C THR A 369 -28.92 8.07 6.79
N THR A 370 -28.28 6.99 6.35
CA THR A 370 -27.35 6.18 7.15
C THR A 370 -26.19 7.03 7.67
N ALA A 371 -25.57 7.85 6.81
CA ALA A 371 -24.47 8.73 7.19
C ALA A 371 -24.90 9.81 8.21
N VAL A 372 -26.08 10.41 8.01
CA VAL A 372 -26.64 11.43 8.93
C VAL A 372 -26.97 10.82 10.30
N VAL A 373 -27.66 9.69 10.35
CA VAL A 373 -28.01 9.00 11.60
C VAL A 373 -26.75 8.52 12.33
N GLY A 374 -25.82 7.87 11.61
CA GLY A 374 -24.57 7.37 12.17
C GLY A 374 -23.66 8.46 12.75
N ALA A 375 -23.66 9.67 12.17
CA ALA A 375 -22.88 10.80 12.68
C ALA A 375 -23.47 11.44 13.95
N ASN A 376 -24.75 11.18 14.26
CA ASN A 376 -25.51 11.86 15.32
C ASN A 376 -26.01 10.90 16.42
N THR A 377 -25.42 9.71 16.55
CA THR A 377 -25.85 8.66 17.50
C THR A 377 -25.91 9.15 18.95
N ASN A 378 -24.92 9.91 19.40
CA ASN A 378 -24.85 10.43 20.78
C ASN A 378 -26.02 11.36 21.17
N LEU A 379 -26.64 12.02 20.19
CA LEU A 379 -27.76 12.96 20.42
C LEU A 379 -29.13 12.27 20.40
N LEU A 380 -29.19 11.04 19.89
CA LEU A 380 -30.41 10.23 19.81
C LEU A 380 -30.58 9.29 21.02
N ASP A 381 -29.54 9.16 21.86
CA ASP A 381 -29.55 8.34 23.08
C ASP A 381 -30.08 9.06 24.32
N VAL A 382 -30.25 10.40 24.30
CA VAL A 382 -30.57 11.20 25.49
C VAL A 382 -32.02 11.71 25.44
N GLU A 383 -32.84 11.32 26.42
CA GLU A 383 -34.20 11.83 26.68
C GLU A 383 -34.25 13.32 27.09
N SER A 384 -33.14 14.07 27.00
CA SER A 384 -33.08 15.50 27.36
C SER A 384 -33.39 16.39 26.16
N ALA A 385 -34.65 16.41 25.74
CA ALA A 385 -35.14 17.29 24.68
C ALA A 385 -35.79 18.56 25.26
N ASP A 386 -34.97 19.52 25.71
CA ASP A 386 -35.43 20.90 25.90
C ASP A 386 -35.37 21.72 24.59
N ASP A 387 -34.84 21.15 23.51
CA ASP A 387 -34.59 21.85 22.24
C ASP A 387 -35.51 21.31 21.12
N ALA A 388 -36.37 22.18 20.58
CA ALA A 388 -37.38 21.81 19.57
C ALA A 388 -36.77 21.19 18.30
N ALA A 389 -35.58 21.64 17.89
CA ALA A 389 -34.86 21.12 16.74
C ALA A 389 -34.40 19.65 16.93
N ASN A 390 -34.11 19.24 18.17
CA ASN A 390 -33.73 17.86 18.48
C ASN A 390 -34.95 16.93 18.41
N LYS A 391 -36.12 17.44 18.79
CA LYS A 391 -37.40 16.72 18.70
C LYS A 391 -37.81 16.48 17.24
N GLU A 392 -37.72 17.51 16.39
CA GLU A 392 -37.98 17.36 14.95
C GLU A 392 -37.02 16.36 14.30
N PHE A 393 -35.74 16.39 14.68
CA PHE A 393 -34.74 15.42 14.21
C PHE A 393 -35.07 13.98 14.65
N PHE A 394 -35.46 13.79 15.90
CA PHE A 394 -35.87 12.48 16.44
C PHE A 394 -37.13 11.95 15.73
N GLU A 395 -38.15 12.79 15.55
CA GLU A 395 -39.39 12.42 14.84
C GLU A 395 -39.13 12.07 13.37
N ALA A 396 -38.28 12.83 12.67
CA ALA A 396 -37.88 12.53 11.30
C ALA A 396 -37.10 11.20 11.21
N ALA A 397 -36.17 10.95 12.14
CA ALA A 397 -35.42 9.70 12.21
C ALA A 397 -36.33 8.49 12.51
N LEU A 398 -37.35 8.66 13.35
CA LEU A 398 -38.33 7.62 13.66
C LEU A 398 -39.24 7.31 12.46
N LYS A 399 -39.77 8.33 11.78
CA LYS A 399 -40.56 8.15 10.55
C LYS A 399 -39.75 7.49 9.43
N LEU A 400 -38.50 7.92 9.23
CA LEU A 400 -37.60 7.27 8.25
C LEU A 400 -37.36 5.80 8.58
N ARG A 401 -37.26 5.41 9.86
CA ARG A 401 -37.17 4.01 10.26
C ARG A 401 -38.44 3.23 9.89
N GLU A 402 -39.61 3.81 10.17
CA GLU A 402 -40.91 3.19 9.88
C GLU A 402 -41.12 3.00 8.37
N GLU A 403 -40.73 3.99 7.56
CA GLU A 403 -40.88 3.94 6.09
C GLU A 403 -39.80 3.09 5.39
N LEU A 404 -38.53 3.22 5.79
CA LEU A 404 -37.40 2.54 5.12
C LEU A 404 -37.18 1.10 5.57
N LEU A 405 -37.57 0.76 6.80
CA LEU A 405 -37.32 -0.55 7.41
C LEU A 405 -38.62 -1.29 7.80
N ALA A 406 -39.77 -0.81 7.30
CA ALA A 406 -41.04 -1.53 7.35
C ALA A 406 -40.86 -2.97 6.81
N PRO A 407 -41.63 -3.94 7.34
CA PRO A 407 -41.62 -5.32 6.84
C PRO A 407 -41.90 -5.43 5.33
N GLU A 408 -42.67 -4.50 4.78
CA GLU A 408 -42.98 -4.44 3.34
C GLU A 408 -41.84 -3.85 2.49
N SER A 409 -40.94 -3.08 3.11
CA SER A 409 -39.85 -2.35 2.44
C SER A 409 -38.48 -3.04 2.52
N PHE A 410 -38.24 -3.86 3.55
CA PHE A 410 -36.98 -4.58 3.76
C PHE A 410 -37.17 -6.04 4.21
N PRO A 411 -36.58 -7.03 3.50
CA PRO A 411 -35.81 -6.88 2.26
C PRO A 411 -36.72 -6.63 1.05
N MET A 412 -36.34 -5.68 0.18
CA MET A 412 -37.07 -5.39 -1.04
C MET A 412 -36.85 -6.54 -2.05
N MET A 413 -37.91 -7.28 -2.35
CA MET A 413 -37.88 -8.44 -3.23
C MET A 413 -38.47 -8.08 -4.60
N PRO A 414 -37.88 -8.54 -5.72
CA PRO A 414 -38.51 -8.39 -7.03
C PRO A 414 -39.83 -9.16 -7.09
N SER A 415 -40.86 -8.60 -7.73
CA SER A 415 -42.13 -9.29 -7.96
C SER A 415 -41.94 -10.52 -8.86
N ALA A 416 -42.92 -11.44 -8.84
CA ALA A 416 -42.85 -12.71 -9.57
C ALA A 416 -42.58 -12.54 -11.09
N SER A 417 -43.04 -11.44 -11.69
CA SER A 417 -42.77 -11.06 -13.08
C SER A 417 -41.33 -10.60 -13.30
N ALA A 418 -40.77 -9.81 -12.38
CA ALA A 418 -39.37 -9.38 -12.40
C ALA A 418 -38.39 -10.52 -12.09
N ALA A 419 -38.80 -11.51 -11.28
CA ALA A 419 -38.04 -12.73 -11.02
C ALA A 419 -37.95 -13.64 -12.26
N LEU A 420 -39.02 -13.72 -13.06
CA LEU A 420 -39.04 -14.42 -14.35
C LEU A 420 -38.17 -13.70 -15.40
N ALA A 421 -38.17 -12.36 -15.44
CA ALA A 421 -37.28 -11.58 -16.30
C ALA A 421 -35.80 -11.66 -15.88
N ALA A 422 -35.53 -11.76 -14.57
CA ALA A 422 -34.18 -11.98 -14.02
C ALA A 422 -33.61 -13.37 -14.36
N ALA A 423 -34.47 -14.36 -14.63
CA ALA A 423 -34.04 -15.67 -15.09
C ALA A 423 -33.56 -15.64 -16.56
N SER A 424 -34.01 -14.67 -17.37
CA SER A 424 -33.54 -14.46 -18.75
C SER A 424 -32.36 -13.49 -18.85
N ASP A 425 -32.26 -12.48 -17.99
CA ASP A 425 -31.12 -11.55 -17.90
C ASP A 425 -30.17 -11.96 -16.76
N SER A 426 -29.28 -12.90 -17.06
CA SER A 426 -28.51 -13.71 -16.12
C SER A 426 -27.51 -13.00 -15.19
N LEU A 427 -27.51 -11.66 -15.01
CA LEU A 427 -26.57 -11.02 -14.08
C LEU A 427 -26.89 -9.61 -13.55
N GLY A 428 -27.61 -8.77 -14.30
CA GLY A 428 -27.81 -7.35 -13.94
C GLY A 428 -28.95 -7.10 -12.94
N VAL A 429 -30.07 -7.78 -13.14
CA VAL A 429 -31.36 -7.54 -12.45
C VAL A 429 -31.35 -8.00 -10.98
N LEU A 430 -30.49 -8.95 -10.61
CA LEU A 430 -30.30 -9.35 -9.21
C LEU A 430 -29.35 -8.39 -8.48
N SER A 431 -28.26 -7.96 -9.14
CA SER A 431 -27.27 -7.05 -8.55
C SER A 431 -27.86 -5.69 -8.12
N ARG A 432 -28.85 -5.18 -8.86
CA ARG A 432 -29.50 -3.88 -8.56
C ARG A 432 -30.22 -3.89 -7.22
N TRP A 433 -30.99 -4.94 -6.93
CA TRP A 433 -31.75 -5.06 -5.68
C TRP A 433 -30.82 -5.44 -4.51
N HIS A 434 -29.73 -6.16 -4.78
CA HIS A 434 -28.73 -6.43 -3.76
C HIS A 434 -28.05 -5.16 -3.25
N GLY A 435 -27.65 -4.24 -4.13
CA GLY A 435 -27.04 -2.98 -3.73
C GLY A 435 -27.97 -2.12 -2.85
N MET A 436 -29.26 -2.11 -3.16
CA MET A 436 -30.29 -1.41 -2.39
C MET A 436 -30.55 -2.09 -1.04
N ASN A 437 -30.77 -3.42 -1.03
CA ASN A 437 -30.99 -4.18 0.21
C ASN A 437 -29.77 -4.14 1.14
N ALA A 438 -28.55 -4.10 0.60
CA ALA A 438 -27.35 -3.91 1.40
C ALA A 438 -27.29 -2.50 2.04
N ALA A 439 -27.71 -1.46 1.33
CA ALA A 439 -27.81 -0.11 1.89
C ALA A 439 -28.87 -0.05 3.03
N LEU A 440 -30.03 -0.67 2.83
CA LEU A 440 -31.07 -0.80 3.87
C LEU A 440 -30.57 -1.60 5.07
N ALA A 441 -29.83 -2.69 4.85
CA ALA A 441 -29.24 -3.48 5.92
C ALA A 441 -28.19 -2.69 6.73
N LYS A 442 -27.37 -1.86 6.07
CA LYS A 442 -26.44 -0.93 6.75
C LYS A 442 -27.19 0.09 7.60
N LEU A 443 -28.27 0.67 7.06
CA LEU A 443 -29.13 1.60 7.80
C LEU A 443 -29.72 0.91 9.04
N ALA A 444 -30.28 -0.29 8.88
CA ALA A 444 -30.81 -1.08 9.98
C ALA A 444 -29.77 -1.32 11.07
N CYS A 445 -28.51 -1.61 10.73
CA CYS A 445 -27.44 -1.76 11.70
C CYS A 445 -27.15 -0.48 12.52
N GLU A 446 -27.25 0.70 11.90
CA GLU A 446 -27.10 1.98 12.65
C GLU A 446 -28.29 2.23 13.58
N TYR A 447 -29.52 1.90 13.19
CA TYR A 447 -30.68 1.96 14.09
C TYR A 447 -30.60 0.95 15.23
N LEU A 448 -30.06 -0.25 14.99
CA LEU A 448 -29.84 -1.24 16.05
C LEU A 448 -28.87 -0.72 17.13
N ARG A 449 -28.00 0.25 16.82
CA ARG A 449 -27.14 0.88 17.84
C ARG A 449 -27.88 1.88 18.73
N LEU A 450 -29.14 2.23 18.42
CA LEU A 450 -29.91 3.28 19.10
C LEU A 450 -31.17 2.70 19.78
N PRO A 451 -31.09 2.30 21.06
CA PRO A 451 -32.22 1.68 21.77
C PRO A 451 -33.47 2.56 21.89
N ALA A 452 -33.30 3.89 21.94
CA ALA A 452 -34.39 4.85 22.06
C ALA A 452 -35.32 4.84 20.83
N LEU A 453 -34.74 4.75 19.62
CA LEU A 453 -35.49 4.68 18.36
C LEU A 453 -36.05 3.29 18.07
N MET A 454 -35.70 2.28 18.87
CA MET A 454 -36.22 0.91 18.75
C MET A 454 -37.53 0.70 19.52
N ARG A 455 -37.80 1.48 20.58
CA ARG A 455 -39.08 1.47 21.31
C ARG A 455 -40.14 2.21 20.48
N GLY A 456 -41.03 1.47 19.83
CA GLY A 456 -42.12 2.06 19.06
C GLY A 456 -43.06 2.93 19.89
N SER A 457 -43.69 3.92 19.25
CA SER A 457 -44.90 4.57 19.73
C SER A 457 -45.93 3.49 20.06
N GLY A 458 -46.27 3.34 21.34
CA GLY A 458 -46.96 2.18 21.88
C GLY A 458 -48.15 1.70 21.04
N LYS A 459 -48.08 0.44 20.60
CA LYS A 459 -49.20 -0.49 20.41
C LYS A 459 -48.65 -1.91 20.25
N GLU A 460 -49.05 -2.78 21.20
CA GLU A 460 -49.11 -4.26 21.16
C GLU A 460 -47.78 -5.05 21.01
N PRO A 461 -47.34 -5.80 22.04
CA PRO A 461 -46.20 -6.72 21.98
C PRO A 461 -46.65 -8.12 21.54
N SER A 462 -47.27 -8.23 20.35
CA SER A 462 -47.68 -9.52 19.80
C SER A 462 -47.28 -9.62 18.33
N GLN A 463 -46.34 -10.54 18.04
CA GLN A 463 -45.95 -11.01 16.70
C GLN A 463 -45.20 -10.05 15.76
N THR A 464 -44.20 -9.31 16.25
CA THR A 464 -43.27 -8.60 15.35
C THR A 464 -41.92 -9.31 15.35
N GLU A 465 -41.53 -9.92 14.23
CA GLU A 465 -40.15 -10.34 14.00
C GLU A 465 -39.22 -9.15 14.30
N THR A 466 -38.26 -9.36 15.19
CA THR A 466 -37.33 -8.29 15.53
C THR A 466 -36.52 -7.90 14.28
N LEU A 467 -36.23 -6.61 14.10
CA LEU A 467 -35.44 -6.10 12.96
C LEU A 467 -34.11 -6.86 12.79
N GLU A 468 -33.53 -7.31 13.91
CA GLU A 468 -32.31 -8.12 13.98
C GLU A 468 -32.49 -9.50 13.34
N GLN A 469 -33.56 -10.23 13.68
CA GLN A 469 -33.90 -11.52 13.08
C GLN A 469 -34.15 -11.42 11.56
N ARG A 470 -34.86 -10.38 11.10
CA ARG A 470 -35.07 -10.14 9.66
C ARG A 470 -33.76 -9.91 8.93
N LEU A 471 -32.86 -9.15 9.53
CA LEU A 471 -31.56 -8.82 8.96
C LEU A 471 -30.62 -10.04 8.95
N CYS A 472 -30.61 -10.83 10.02
CA CYS A 472 -29.90 -12.12 10.07
C CYS A 472 -30.43 -13.09 9.01
N THR A 473 -31.75 -13.23 8.88
CA THR A 473 -32.40 -14.07 7.88
C THR A 473 -32.07 -13.61 6.46
N TYR A 474 -32.08 -12.31 6.20
CA TYR A 474 -31.69 -11.74 4.91
C TYR A 474 -30.24 -12.12 4.53
N VAL A 475 -29.28 -11.96 5.45
CA VAL A 475 -27.87 -12.31 5.19
C VAL A 475 -27.71 -13.80 4.95
N VAL A 476 -28.26 -14.64 5.83
CA VAL A 476 -28.15 -16.12 5.74
C VAL A 476 -28.80 -16.64 4.47
N THR A 477 -30.03 -16.20 4.16
CA THR A 477 -30.73 -16.63 2.93
C THR A 477 -30.04 -16.15 1.67
N THR A 478 -29.44 -14.96 1.69
CA THR A 478 -28.67 -14.46 0.54
C THR A 478 -27.41 -15.29 0.34
N LEU A 479 -26.61 -15.54 1.38
CA LEU A 479 -25.42 -16.38 1.29
C LEU A 479 -25.75 -17.84 0.89
N ALA A 480 -26.87 -18.38 1.39
CA ALA A 480 -27.35 -19.71 1.02
C ALA A 480 -27.69 -19.81 -0.47
N LYS A 481 -28.38 -18.82 -1.05
CA LYS A 481 -28.69 -18.79 -2.51
C LYS A 481 -27.42 -18.83 -3.36
N TYR A 482 -26.37 -18.14 -2.94
CA TYR A 482 -25.08 -18.12 -3.65
C TYR A 482 -24.18 -19.33 -3.37
N LYS A 483 -24.60 -20.23 -2.46
CA LYS A 483 -23.92 -21.51 -2.19
C LYS A 483 -24.26 -22.58 -3.24
N GLU A 484 -25.49 -22.57 -3.76
CA GLU A 484 -26.07 -23.67 -4.53
C GLU A 484 -25.42 -23.90 -5.90
N THR A 485 -24.86 -22.86 -6.54
CA THR A 485 -24.25 -22.97 -7.87
C THR A 485 -22.77 -22.54 -7.86
N PRO A 486 -21.85 -23.35 -8.42
CA PRO A 486 -20.41 -23.02 -8.48
C PRO A 486 -20.11 -21.85 -9.43
N GLU A 487 -20.95 -21.65 -10.44
CA GLU A 487 -20.78 -20.58 -11.44
C GLU A 487 -21.02 -19.20 -10.83
N LEU A 488 -22.05 -19.04 -9.98
CA LEU A 488 -22.35 -17.77 -9.29
C LEU A 488 -21.25 -17.35 -8.30
N ARG A 489 -20.50 -18.31 -7.72
CA ARG A 489 -19.37 -18.02 -6.83
C ARG A 489 -18.15 -17.43 -7.56
N ALA A 490 -18.00 -17.75 -8.84
CA ALA A 490 -16.85 -17.34 -9.65
C ALA A 490 -17.07 -16.02 -10.41
N VAL A 491 -18.29 -15.48 -10.45
CA VAL A 491 -18.58 -14.27 -11.22
C VAL A 491 -18.06 -13.01 -10.52
N ALA A 492 -17.39 -12.14 -11.27
CA ALA A 492 -16.89 -10.86 -10.75
C ALA A 492 -18.01 -9.95 -10.18
N SER A 493 -19.26 -10.08 -10.66
CA SER A 493 -20.42 -9.36 -10.14
C SER A 493 -20.79 -9.73 -8.70
N MET A 494 -20.41 -10.94 -8.23
CA MET A 494 -20.64 -11.37 -6.84
C MET A 494 -19.84 -10.51 -5.85
N GLN A 495 -18.72 -9.92 -6.25
CA GLN A 495 -17.95 -9.02 -5.40
C GLN A 495 -18.80 -7.83 -4.92
N ASN A 496 -19.62 -7.26 -5.82
CA ASN A 496 -20.49 -6.14 -5.52
C ASN A 496 -21.61 -6.48 -4.53
N VAL A 497 -21.88 -7.78 -4.32
CA VAL A 497 -22.88 -8.28 -3.38
C VAL A 497 -22.22 -8.74 -2.08
N LEU A 498 -21.13 -9.50 -2.17
CA LEU A 498 -20.43 -10.10 -1.04
C LEU A 498 -19.79 -9.06 -0.11
N GLN A 499 -19.08 -8.07 -0.65
CA GLN A 499 -18.39 -7.08 0.18
C GLN A 499 -19.38 -6.28 1.05
N PRO A 500 -20.49 -5.74 0.51
CA PRO A 500 -21.51 -5.10 1.35
C PRO A 500 -22.14 -6.04 2.38
N LEU A 501 -22.36 -7.32 2.06
CA LEU A 501 -22.88 -8.29 3.02
C LEU A 501 -21.91 -8.57 4.16
N LEU A 502 -20.62 -8.74 3.87
CA LEU A 502 -19.59 -8.92 4.89
C LEU A 502 -19.49 -7.67 5.79
N GLU A 503 -19.55 -6.47 5.21
CA GLU A 503 -19.63 -5.23 5.97
C GLU A 503 -20.86 -5.20 6.90
N VAL A 504 -22.05 -5.58 6.40
CA VAL A 504 -23.26 -5.70 7.23
C VAL A 504 -23.03 -6.70 8.36
N VAL A 505 -22.47 -7.88 8.10
CA VAL A 505 -22.14 -8.87 9.15
C VAL A 505 -21.21 -8.26 10.21
N THR A 506 -20.17 -7.53 9.81
CA THR A 506 -19.29 -6.86 10.79
C THR A 506 -20.04 -5.85 11.65
N LEU A 507 -20.99 -5.10 11.08
CA LEU A 507 -21.79 -4.11 11.80
C LEU A 507 -22.76 -4.78 12.78
N ILE A 508 -23.40 -5.90 12.40
CA ILE A 508 -24.24 -6.71 13.30
C ILE A 508 -23.41 -7.19 14.49
N LEU A 509 -22.28 -7.85 14.21
CA LEU A 509 -21.41 -8.41 15.25
C LEU A 509 -20.89 -7.32 16.21
N ALA A 510 -20.61 -6.12 15.69
CA ALA A 510 -20.24 -4.96 16.51
C ALA A 510 -21.40 -4.46 17.38
N SER A 511 -22.63 -4.44 16.87
CA SER A 511 -23.82 -4.01 17.61
C SER A 511 -24.18 -4.96 18.76
N VAL A 512 -24.13 -6.28 18.53
CA VAL A 512 -24.34 -7.32 19.55
C VAL A 512 -23.31 -7.18 20.67
N SER A 513 -22.04 -6.90 20.33
CA SER A 513 -20.99 -6.71 21.32
C SER A 513 -21.15 -5.45 22.18
N GLN A 514 -21.93 -4.45 21.76
CA GLN A 514 -22.20 -3.24 22.54
C GLN A 514 -23.39 -3.42 23.50
N ARG A 515 -24.37 -4.26 23.13
CA ARG A 515 -25.60 -4.53 23.91
C ARG A 515 -25.44 -5.57 25.02
N SER A 516 -24.36 -6.37 25.03
CA SER A 516 -24.15 -7.48 26.00
C SER A 516 -23.92 -7.06 27.47
N LYS A 517 -24.38 -5.87 27.89
CA LYS A 517 -24.39 -5.42 29.29
C LYS A 517 -25.67 -5.81 30.05
N THR A 518 -26.72 -6.29 29.37
CA THR A 518 -27.97 -6.76 30.00
C THR A 518 -28.11 -8.29 29.93
N PRO A 519 -28.41 -8.99 31.05
CA PRO A 519 -28.31 -10.46 31.12
C PRO A 519 -29.42 -11.23 30.37
N ALA A 520 -30.60 -10.65 30.15
CA ALA A 520 -31.75 -11.37 29.55
C ALA A 520 -31.74 -11.48 28.01
N SER A 521 -30.91 -10.70 27.31
CA SER A 521 -30.81 -10.71 25.84
C SER A 521 -29.60 -11.50 25.31
N ALA A 522 -28.84 -12.15 26.20
CA ALA A 522 -27.56 -12.76 25.87
C ALA A 522 -27.70 -14.09 25.10
N GLU A 523 -28.69 -14.92 25.44
CA GLU A 523 -28.84 -16.27 24.86
C GLU A 523 -29.24 -16.21 23.37
N ASN A 524 -30.33 -15.53 23.01
CA ASN A 524 -30.77 -15.39 21.61
C ASN A 524 -29.70 -14.71 20.72
N SER A 525 -28.95 -13.75 21.26
CA SER A 525 -27.90 -13.04 20.51
C SER A 525 -26.64 -13.88 20.23
N ALA A 526 -26.37 -14.89 21.07
CA ALA A 526 -25.26 -15.82 20.89
C ALA A 526 -25.56 -16.83 19.76
N ASP A 527 -26.82 -17.26 19.66
CA ASP A 527 -27.29 -18.14 18.60
C ASP A 527 -27.25 -17.44 17.24
N GLU A 528 -27.73 -16.20 17.15
CA GLU A 528 -27.70 -15.40 15.92
C GLU A 528 -26.26 -15.09 15.45
N ARG A 529 -25.35 -14.77 16.38
CA ARG A 529 -23.91 -14.60 16.08
C ARG A 529 -23.29 -15.87 15.50
N SER A 530 -23.62 -17.02 16.07
CA SER A 530 -23.08 -18.31 15.63
C SER A 530 -23.60 -18.68 14.25
N LEU A 531 -24.90 -18.48 14.00
CA LEU A 531 -25.54 -18.72 12.70
C LEU A 531 -24.94 -17.84 11.58
N LEU A 532 -24.70 -16.55 11.84
CA LEU A 532 -24.09 -15.64 10.86
C LEU A 532 -22.65 -16.04 10.51
N LEU A 533 -21.83 -16.32 11.53
CA LEU A 533 -20.45 -16.73 11.34
C LEU A 533 -20.35 -18.09 10.65
N GLU A 534 -21.26 -19.02 10.96
CA GLU A 534 -21.34 -20.31 10.29
C GLU A 534 -21.73 -20.14 8.81
N ALA A 535 -22.74 -19.33 8.48
CA ALA A 535 -23.13 -19.07 7.09
C ALA A 535 -21.97 -18.49 6.26
N VAL A 536 -21.22 -17.53 6.81
CA VAL A 536 -20.03 -16.98 6.14
C VAL A 536 -18.92 -18.03 6.00
N THR A 537 -18.70 -18.85 7.02
CA THR A 537 -17.68 -19.91 7.00
C THR A 537 -17.98 -20.97 5.95
N GLN A 538 -19.23 -21.43 5.88
CA GLN A 538 -19.67 -22.39 4.87
C GLN A 538 -19.49 -21.84 3.45
N PHE A 539 -19.76 -20.55 3.23
CA PHE A 539 -19.51 -19.90 1.95
C PHE A 539 -18.00 -19.78 1.66
N TYR A 540 -17.19 -19.42 2.66
CA TYR A 540 -15.75 -19.22 2.53
C TYR A 540 -15.00 -20.51 2.13
N VAL A 541 -15.28 -21.63 2.81
CA VAL A 541 -14.66 -22.94 2.53
C VAL A 541 -14.93 -23.42 1.09
N LEU A 542 -16.04 -22.99 0.51
CA LEU A 542 -16.44 -23.32 -0.84
C LEU A 542 -15.83 -22.39 -1.91
N CYS A 543 -15.20 -21.29 -1.53
CA CYS A 543 -14.61 -20.34 -2.48
C CYS A 543 -13.28 -20.87 -3.04
N THR A 544 -12.99 -20.59 -4.31
CA THR A 544 -11.69 -20.94 -4.89
C THR A 544 -10.62 -19.94 -4.44
N PRO A 545 -9.41 -20.37 -4.08
CA PRO A 545 -8.37 -19.51 -3.50
C PRO A 545 -7.93 -18.34 -4.39
N LYS A 546 -8.10 -18.45 -5.72
CA LYS A 546 -7.80 -17.36 -6.67
C LYS A 546 -8.93 -16.33 -6.81
N SER A 547 -10.14 -16.63 -6.34
CA SER A 547 -11.30 -15.74 -6.49
C SER A 547 -11.18 -14.48 -5.64
N VAL A 548 -11.79 -13.39 -6.10
CA VAL A 548 -11.91 -12.17 -5.30
C VAL A 548 -12.77 -12.43 -4.05
N SER A 549 -13.82 -13.24 -4.20
CA SER A 549 -14.71 -13.67 -3.12
C SER A 549 -13.95 -14.33 -1.98
N PHE A 550 -13.00 -15.23 -2.29
CA PHE A 550 -12.13 -15.85 -1.30
C PHE A 550 -11.31 -14.81 -0.54
N ARG A 551 -10.66 -13.87 -1.25
CA ARG A 551 -9.87 -12.81 -0.61
C ARG A 551 -10.70 -11.90 0.30
N SER A 552 -11.91 -11.54 -0.11
CA SER A 552 -12.83 -10.74 0.73
C SER A 552 -13.25 -11.50 2.01
N CYS A 553 -13.57 -12.79 1.89
CA CYS A 553 -13.86 -13.63 3.05
C CYS A 553 -12.62 -13.83 3.93
N THR A 554 -11.42 -13.97 3.36
CA THR A 554 -10.17 -14.05 4.12
C THR A 554 -9.92 -12.78 4.92
N ALA A 555 -10.10 -11.60 4.31
CA ALA A 555 -9.96 -10.32 5.02
C ALA A 555 -10.93 -10.23 6.20
N PHE A 556 -12.20 -10.58 5.98
CA PHE A 556 -13.21 -10.65 7.05
C PHE A 556 -12.83 -11.62 8.17
N ALA A 557 -12.40 -12.84 7.83
CA ALA A 557 -12.00 -13.85 8.81
C ALA A 557 -10.79 -13.39 9.64
N VAL A 558 -9.79 -12.76 9.00
CA VAL A 558 -8.64 -12.18 9.69
C VAL A 558 -9.06 -11.06 10.63
N ASP A 559 -9.96 -10.16 10.21
CA ASP A 559 -10.49 -9.10 11.09
C ASP A 559 -11.18 -9.69 12.33
N GLN A 560 -12.01 -10.73 12.14
CA GLN A 560 -12.70 -11.39 13.26
C GLN A 560 -11.73 -12.14 14.19
N LEU A 561 -10.71 -12.80 13.64
CA LEU A 561 -9.66 -13.44 14.44
C LEU A 561 -8.86 -12.40 15.24
N GLU A 562 -8.47 -11.28 14.64
CA GLU A 562 -7.79 -10.20 15.33
C GLU A 562 -8.62 -9.64 16.50
N ILE A 563 -9.93 -9.43 16.29
CA ILE A 563 -10.85 -8.97 17.34
C ILE A 563 -10.95 -10.01 18.46
N ALA A 564 -11.18 -11.28 18.13
CA ALA A 564 -11.31 -12.35 19.12
C ALA A 564 -10.03 -12.56 19.94
N LEU A 565 -8.86 -12.47 19.29
CA LEU A 565 -7.56 -12.69 19.92
C LEU A 565 -7.09 -11.48 20.76
N ARG A 566 -7.46 -10.24 20.39
CA ARG A 566 -7.26 -9.04 21.23
C ARG A 566 -8.27 -8.95 22.38
N GLY A 567 -9.47 -9.51 22.20
CA GLY A 567 -10.61 -9.42 23.11
C GLY A 567 -10.66 -10.44 24.26
N GLN A 568 -9.54 -11.06 24.62
CA GLN A 568 -9.38 -12.17 25.60
C GLN A 568 -10.08 -12.00 26.97
N GLN A 569 -10.63 -10.83 27.28
CA GLN A 569 -11.37 -10.52 28.51
C GLN A 569 -12.90 -10.74 28.40
N ARG A 570 -13.48 -10.97 27.20
CA ARG A 570 -14.96 -11.08 27.03
C ARG A 570 -15.41 -12.48 26.56
N PRO A 571 -16.26 -13.19 27.32
CA PRO A 571 -16.77 -14.51 26.93
C PRO A 571 -17.66 -14.45 25.67
N SER A 572 -18.34 -13.33 25.42
CA SER A 572 -19.23 -13.12 24.26
C SER A 572 -18.52 -12.99 22.90
N GLN A 573 -17.18 -12.94 22.88
CA GLN A 573 -16.38 -12.81 21.65
C GLN A 573 -15.57 -14.07 21.33
N LYS A 574 -15.71 -15.16 22.11
CA LYS A 574 -15.03 -16.42 21.85
C LYS A 574 -15.57 -17.07 20.58
N LEU A 575 -14.67 -17.46 19.68
CA LEU A 575 -15.00 -18.21 18.46
C LEU A 575 -14.90 -19.71 18.73
N PRO A 576 -15.80 -20.55 18.17
CA PRO A 576 -15.71 -21.99 18.30
C PRO A 576 -14.48 -22.51 17.53
N TRP A 577 -13.66 -23.34 18.18
CA TRP A 577 -12.42 -23.89 17.61
C TRP A 577 -12.59 -24.64 16.28
N PRO A 578 -13.66 -25.42 16.04
CA PRO A 578 -13.89 -26.05 14.73
C PRO A 578 -13.97 -25.05 13.57
N MET A 579 -14.60 -23.89 13.80
CA MET A 579 -14.69 -22.81 12.80
C MET A 579 -13.33 -22.15 12.59
N VAL A 580 -12.60 -21.87 13.66
CA VAL A 580 -11.25 -21.30 13.60
C VAL A 580 -10.33 -22.20 12.77
N MET A 581 -10.40 -23.51 12.97
CA MET A 581 -9.58 -24.47 12.21
C MET A 581 -9.94 -24.53 10.72
N GLN A 582 -11.22 -24.37 10.36
CA GLN A 582 -11.62 -24.22 8.95
C GLN A 582 -11.04 -22.94 8.32
N TRP A 583 -11.02 -21.84 9.07
CA TRP A 583 -10.39 -20.59 8.59
C TRP A 583 -8.88 -20.71 8.48
N VAL A 584 -8.21 -21.37 9.44
CA VAL A 584 -6.76 -21.67 9.38
C VAL A 584 -6.43 -22.50 8.12
N GLY A 585 -7.26 -23.48 7.77
CA GLY A 585 -7.17 -24.22 6.51
C GLY A 585 -7.17 -23.30 5.28
N CYS A 586 -8.17 -22.43 5.19
CA CYS A 586 -8.28 -21.48 4.09
C CYS A 586 -7.14 -20.44 4.08
N LEU A 587 -6.67 -19.98 5.25
CA LEU A 587 -5.52 -19.08 5.34
C LEU A 587 -4.24 -19.74 4.82
N ALA A 588 -4.02 -21.02 5.15
CA ALA A 588 -2.90 -21.79 4.61
C ALA A 588 -3.01 -22.00 3.09
N ASP A 589 -4.21 -22.22 2.56
CA ASP A 589 -4.47 -22.27 1.12
C ASP A 589 -4.14 -20.92 0.43
N LEU A 590 -4.49 -19.79 1.06
CA LEU A 590 -4.14 -18.47 0.55
C LEU A 590 -2.63 -18.29 0.46
N LEU A 591 -1.90 -18.68 1.51
CA LEU A 591 -0.45 -18.55 1.54
C LEU A 591 0.21 -19.38 0.42
N GLY A 592 -0.25 -20.62 0.22
CA GLY A 592 0.19 -21.46 -0.91
C GLY A 592 -0.06 -20.84 -2.29
N GLN A 593 -0.98 -19.87 -2.39
CA GLN A 593 -1.34 -19.17 -3.63
C GLN A 593 -1.14 -17.66 -3.57
N LEU A 594 -0.19 -17.19 -2.74
CA LEU A 594 0.07 -15.77 -2.54
C LEU A 594 0.60 -15.08 -3.82
N ASP A 595 -0.04 -13.98 -4.20
CA ASP A 595 0.35 -13.13 -5.33
C ASP A 595 0.99 -11.83 -4.77
N PRO A 596 2.12 -11.34 -5.30
CA PRO A 596 2.70 -10.05 -4.90
C PRO A 596 1.70 -8.89 -4.86
N GLN A 597 0.66 -8.91 -5.69
CA GLN A 597 -0.39 -7.88 -5.70
C GLN A 597 -1.20 -7.79 -4.40
N HIS A 598 -1.27 -8.87 -3.62
CA HIS A 598 -2.08 -8.97 -2.41
C HIS A 598 -1.23 -9.28 -1.16
N MET A 599 0.02 -8.81 -1.13
CA MET A 599 0.97 -9.10 -0.05
C MET A 599 0.49 -8.64 1.33
N GLU A 600 -0.22 -7.51 1.39
CA GLU A 600 -0.74 -6.98 2.65
C GLU A 600 -1.72 -7.95 3.32
N LEU A 601 -2.64 -8.55 2.55
CA LEU A 601 -3.54 -9.57 3.05
C LEU A 601 -2.74 -10.80 3.52
N GLY A 602 -1.72 -11.22 2.77
CA GLY A 602 -0.82 -12.33 3.16
C GLY A 602 -0.11 -12.09 4.50
N ARG A 603 0.41 -10.89 4.73
CA ARG A 603 1.05 -10.49 6.00
C ARG A 603 0.07 -10.51 7.17
N ARG A 604 -1.14 -9.97 6.98
CA ARG A 604 -2.18 -9.99 8.01
C ARG A 604 -2.64 -11.43 8.32
N SER A 605 -2.83 -12.25 7.29
CA SER A 605 -3.13 -13.69 7.43
C SER A 605 -2.05 -14.44 8.18
N LEU A 606 -0.77 -14.17 7.90
CA LEU A 606 0.37 -14.72 8.62
C LEU A 606 0.35 -14.37 10.11
N LEU A 607 0.15 -13.10 10.45
CA LEU A 607 0.06 -12.66 11.86
C LEU A 607 -1.13 -13.28 12.59
N ALA A 608 -2.28 -13.40 11.92
CA ALA A 608 -3.45 -14.09 12.45
C ALA A 608 -3.15 -15.58 12.69
N LEU A 609 -2.53 -16.27 11.73
CA LEU A 609 -2.10 -17.67 11.87
C LEU A 609 -1.15 -17.86 13.06
N ILE A 610 -0.12 -17.02 13.18
CA ILE A 610 0.81 -17.05 14.32
C ILE A 610 0.06 -16.87 15.64
N SER A 611 -0.88 -15.94 15.69
CA SER A 611 -1.64 -15.63 16.91
C SER A 611 -2.58 -16.78 17.30
N VAL A 612 -3.21 -17.44 16.33
CA VAL A 612 -4.03 -18.65 16.55
C VAL A 612 -3.17 -19.83 17.01
N LEU A 613 -2.03 -20.08 16.35
CA LEU A 613 -1.12 -21.18 16.69
C LEU A 613 -0.53 -21.05 18.09
N LYS A 614 -0.28 -19.82 18.57
CA LYS A 614 0.14 -19.56 19.96
C LYS A 614 -0.90 -19.98 21.01
N GLN A 615 -2.17 -20.01 20.65
CA GLN A 615 -3.30 -20.27 21.55
C GLN A 615 -3.98 -21.62 21.27
N LEU A 616 -3.41 -22.43 20.37
CA LEU A 616 -4.01 -23.68 19.90
C LEU A 616 -4.16 -24.69 21.05
N PRO A 617 -5.37 -25.25 21.29
CA PRO A 617 -5.56 -26.32 22.25
C PRO A 617 -4.85 -27.60 21.78
N THR A 618 -4.41 -28.43 22.72
CA THR A 618 -3.70 -29.69 22.43
C THR A 618 -4.54 -30.65 21.57
N GLU A 619 -5.86 -30.61 21.70
CA GLU A 619 -6.82 -31.44 20.92
C GLU A 619 -6.73 -31.19 19.41
N PHE A 620 -6.51 -29.95 18.99
CA PHE A 620 -6.44 -29.56 17.57
C PHE A 620 -5.00 -29.57 17.01
N SER A 621 -4.03 -29.99 17.82
CA SER A 621 -2.63 -30.13 17.40
C SER A 621 -2.41 -31.36 16.50
N SER A 622 -3.29 -32.35 16.59
CA SER A 622 -3.33 -33.57 15.79
C SER A 622 -4.70 -33.78 15.15
N GLY A 623 -4.75 -33.96 13.83
CA GLY A 623 -5.99 -34.24 13.09
C GLY A 623 -5.92 -33.84 11.61
N ASP A 624 -6.89 -34.31 10.82
CA ASP A 624 -6.91 -34.16 9.36
C ASP A 624 -6.85 -32.70 8.88
N GLN A 625 -7.51 -31.79 9.60
CA GLN A 625 -7.49 -30.36 9.28
C GLN A 625 -6.10 -29.73 9.46
N MET A 626 -5.39 -30.09 10.54
CA MET A 626 -4.01 -29.63 10.77
C MET A 626 -3.04 -30.26 9.77
N ASP A 627 -3.25 -31.52 9.41
CA ASP A 627 -2.41 -32.18 8.41
C ASP A 627 -2.57 -31.55 7.01
N SER A 628 -3.79 -31.13 6.66
CA SER A 628 -4.05 -30.33 5.45
C SER A 628 -3.32 -28.98 5.48
N VAL A 629 -3.38 -28.25 6.61
CA VAL A 629 -2.67 -26.98 6.81
C VAL A 629 -1.17 -27.17 6.64
N LEU A 630 -0.58 -28.18 7.29
CA LEU A 630 0.85 -28.48 7.19
C LEU A 630 1.25 -28.90 5.76
N LYS A 631 0.38 -29.60 5.03
CA LYS A 631 0.60 -29.93 3.61
C LYS A 631 0.64 -28.65 2.75
N ASN A 632 -0.30 -27.74 2.93
CA ASN A 632 -0.34 -26.46 2.20
C ASN A 632 0.88 -25.58 2.52
N LEU A 633 1.27 -25.50 3.79
CA LEU A 633 2.50 -24.82 4.19
C LEU A 633 3.75 -25.50 3.61
N SER A 634 3.80 -26.83 3.57
CA SER A 634 4.90 -27.54 2.92
C SER A 634 4.99 -27.22 1.43
N ALA A 635 3.87 -27.10 0.73
CA ALA A 635 3.83 -26.69 -0.68
C ALA A 635 4.25 -25.22 -0.87
N PHE A 636 3.95 -24.33 0.09
CA PHE A 636 4.39 -22.93 0.04
C PHE A 636 5.93 -22.79 0.11
N PHE A 637 6.58 -23.61 0.96
CA PHE A 637 8.04 -23.64 1.10
C PHE A 637 8.75 -24.56 0.09
N ASP A 638 8.01 -25.38 -0.67
CA ASP A 638 8.62 -26.33 -1.61
C ASP A 638 9.09 -25.61 -2.88
N LEU A 639 10.42 -25.55 -3.05
CA LEU A 639 11.02 -24.91 -4.19
C LEU A 639 11.17 -25.88 -5.39
N ALA A 640 10.33 -25.73 -6.41
CA ALA A 640 10.81 -25.38 -7.75
C ALA A 640 12.24 -25.74 -8.10
N ALA A 641 12.49 -26.88 -8.75
CA ALA A 641 13.79 -27.16 -9.35
C ALA A 641 14.23 -25.99 -10.27
N VAL A 642 15.53 -25.65 -10.23
CA VAL A 642 16.09 -24.56 -11.04
C VAL A 642 15.74 -24.80 -12.52
N PRO A 643 15.12 -23.83 -13.22
CA PRO A 643 14.74 -24.01 -14.61
C PRO A 643 15.97 -24.29 -15.48
N SER A 644 16.00 -25.45 -16.14
CA SER A 644 17.08 -25.79 -17.06
C SER A 644 17.16 -24.80 -18.22
N PRO A 645 18.37 -24.49 -18.74
CA PRO A 645 18.53 -23.53 -19.83
C PRO A 645 17.76 -23.92 -21.10
N SER A 646 17.48 -25.21 -21.29
CA SER A 646 16.74 -25.80 -22.41
C SER A 646 15.22 -25.62 -22.37
N MET A 647 14.62 -25.14 -21.27
CA MET A 647 13.15 -24.97 -21.16
C MET A 647 12.66 -23.70 -21.86
N THR A 648 11.47 -23.78 -22.48
CA THR A 648 10.81 -22.60 -23.10
C THR A 648 10.43 -21.54 -22.06
N GLN A 649 10.26 -20.28 -22.48
CA GLN A 649 9.96 -19.18 -21.56
C GLN A 649 8.62 -19.37 -20.81
N ASP A 650 7.63 -19.98 -21.47
CA ASP A 650 6.35 -20.35 -20.87
C ASP A 650 6.47 -21.50 -19.85
N GLU A 651 7.31 -22.50 -20.12
CA GLU A 651 7.59 -23.58 -19.17
C GLU A 651 8.38 -23.08 -17.96
N LYS A 652 9.33 -22.17 -18.18
CA LYS A 652 10.05 -21.48 -17.11
C LYS A 652 9.09 -20.69 -16.24
N GLN A 653 8.17 -19.91 -16.83
CA GLN A 653 7.14 -19.19 -16.07
C GLN A 653 6.17 -20.11 -15.33
N ARG A 654 5.75 -21.24 -15.93
CA ARG A 654 4.88 -22.22 -15.24
C ARG A 654 5.59 -22.95 -14.10
N MET A 655 6.88 -23.24 -14.21
CA MET A 655 7.67 -23.83 -13.13
C MET A 655 7.94 -22.82 -12.01
N LEU A 656 8.30 -21.58 -12.35
CA LEU A 656 8.48 -20.50 -11.39
C LEU A 656 7.16 -20.12 -10.69
N ALA A 657 6.01 -20.24 -11.36
CA ALA A 657 4.70 -20.01 -10.72
C ALA A 657 4.33 -21.07 -9.66
N ARG A 658 5.07 -22.20 -9.58
CA ARG A 658 4.90 -23.20 -8.53
C ARG A 658 5.67 -22.84 -7.24
N THR A 659 6.69 -22.00 -7.32
CA THR A 659 7.42 -21.49 -6.14
C THR A 659 7.07 -20.06 -5.87
N ARG A 660 6.74 -19.74 -4.63
CA ARG A 660 6.27 -18.39 -4.28
C ARG A 660 7.08 -17.74 -3.19
N PHE A 661 7.66 -18.54 -2.30
CA PHE A 661 8.55 -18.04 -1.27
C PHE A 661 9.80 -17.35 -1.87
N ASP A 662 10.27 -17.79 -3.05
CA ASP A 662 11.41 -17.19 -3.76
C ASP A 662 11.08 -15.83 -4.42
N ALA A 663 9.80 -15.55 -4.68
CA ALA A 663 9.36 -14.27 -5.22
C ALA A 663 9.21 -13.16 -4.16
N LEU A 664 9.37 -13.48 -2.87
CA LEU A 664 9.19 -12.55 -1.76
C LEU A 664 10.45 -11.74 -1.47
N GLY A 665 10.28 -10.50 -0.98
CA GLY A 665 11.38 -9.68 -0.47
C GLY A 665 11.97 -10.18 0.84
N ALA A 666 13.15 -9.70 1.23
CA ALA A 666 13.89 -10.17 2.41
C ALA A 666 13.08 -10.10 3.72
N ALA A 667 12.43 -8.96 3.98
CA ALA A 667 11.61 -8.77 5.18
C ALA A 667 10.39 -9.73 5.22
N ASP A 668 9.78 -10.00 4.07
CA ASP A 668 8.66 -10.91 3.96
C ASP A 668 9.10 -12.35 4.19
N GLN A 669 10.19 -12.78 3.55
CA GLN A 669 10.76 -14.12 3.76
C GLN A 669 11.01 -14.39 5.25
N LEU A 670 11.59 -13.43 5.97
CA LEU A 670 11.86 -13.55 7.40
C LEU A 670 10.56 -13.65 8.23
N ALA A 671 9.55 -12.81 7.92
CA ALA A 671 8.25 -12.87 8.58
C ALA A 671 7.56 -14.23 8.37
N PHE A 672 7.57 -14.76 7.14
CA PHE A 672 6.98 -16.07 6.83
C PHE A 672 7.72 -17.22 7.49
N VAL A 673 9.05 -17.15 7.61
CA VAL A 673 9.84 -18.12 8.38
C VAL A 673 9.47 -18.13 9.86
N ALA A 674 9.11 -16.97 10.44
CA ALA A 674 8.67 -16.91 11.84
C ALA A 674 7.43 -17.76 12.15
N LEU A 675 6.58 -18.05 11.14
CA LEU A 675 5.46 -18.98 11.29
C LEU A 675 5.92 -20.38 11.68
N VAL A 676 7.06 -20.83 11.15
CA VAL A 676 7.59 -22.18 11.35
C VAL A 676 7.80 -22.46 12.84
N TYR A 677 8.29 -21.47 13.59
CA TYR A 677 8.51 -21.59 15.05
C TYR A 677 7.24 -21.94 15.82
N HIS A 678 6.09 -21.44 15.36
CA HIS A 678 4.80 -21.61 16.03
C HIS A 678 4.07 -22.91 15.64
N LEU A 679 4.61 -23.72 14.74
CA LEU A 679 3.98 -24.97 14.32
C LEU A 679 4.02 -26.03 15.44
N PRO A 680 2.93 -26.80 15.64
CA PRO A 680 2.87 -27.84 16.67
C PRO A 680 3.69 -29.08 16.31
N ARG A 681 3.81 -29.39 15.00
CA ARG A 681 4.48 -30.59 14.47
C ARG A 681 5.25 -30.27 13.19
N TYR A 682 6.30 -31.03 12.93
CA TYR A 682 7.19 -30.86 11.77
C TYR A 682 7.19 -32.12 10.90
N PRO A 683 6.30 -32.21 9.89
CA PRO A 683 6.27 -33.36 9.00
C PRO A 683 7.51 -33.41 8.10
N VAL A 684 7.86 -34.61 7.65
CA VAL A 684 9.06 -34.85 6.81
C VAL A 684 9.00 -34.06 5.49
N SER A 685 7.80 -33.87 4.92
CA SER A 685 7.60 -33.05 3.72
C SER A 685 8.00 -31.59 3.95
N LEU A 686 7.61 -31.02 5.09
CA LEU A 686 7.95 -29.65 5.46
C LEU A 686 9.45 -29.51 5.70
N LEU A 687 10.07 -30.43 6.46
CA LEU A 687 11.52 -30.38 6.71
C LEU A 687 12.33 -30.49 5.40
N ARG A 688 11.85 -31.28 4.43
CA ARG A 688 12.45 -31.37 3.09
C ARG A 688 12.31 -30.05 2.32
N ALA A 689 11.13 -29.42 2.36
CA ALA A 689 10.89 -28.12 1.72
C ALA A 689 11.76 -27.02 2.34
N LEU A 690 11.87 -26.97 3.67
CA LEU A 690 12.75 -26.03 4.38
C LEU A 690 14.24 -26.29 4.07
N ALA A 691 14.65 -27.55 3.90
CA ALA A 691 16.01 -27.88 3.48
C ALA A 691 16.27 -27.43 2.03
N SER A 692 15.27 -27.53 1.15
CA SER A 692 15.32 -26.97 -0.20
C SER A 692 15.48 -25.44 -0.16
N CYS A 693 14.77 -24.77 0.75
CA CYS A 693 14.91 -23.34 0.98
C CYS A 693 16.35 -22.94 1.35
N CYS A 694 17.00 -23.71 2.22
CA CYS A 694 18.37 -23.40 2.61
C CYS A 694 19.39 -23.62 1.46
N LYS A 695 19.11 -24.56 0.55
CA LYS A 695 19.95 -24.85 -0.63
C LYS A 695 19.82 -23.80 -1.75
N SER A 696 18.67 -23.16 -1.86
CA SER A 696 18.40 -22.24 -2.98
C SER A 696 19.22 -20.95 -2.85
N PRO A 697 19.83 -20.44 -3.94
CA PRO A 697 20.51 -19.14 -3.95
C PRO A 697 19.53 -17.96 -3.92
N ARG A 698 18.22 -18.19 -4.08
CA ARG A 698 17.19 -17.13 -4.15
C ARG A 698 16.69 -16.65 -2.78
N ILE A 699 17.06 -17.36 -1.72
CA ILE A 699 16.62 -17.03 -0.36
C ILE A 699 17.72 -16.29 0.37
N TYR A 700 17.33 -15.23 1.07
CA TYR A 700 18.28 -14.38 1.79
C TYR A 700 18.91 -15.11 2.99
N SER A 701 20.19 -14.81 3.25
CA SER A 701 20.98 -15.48 4.29
C SER A 701 20.34 -15.39 5.69
N GLU A 702 19.73 -14.25 6.04
CA GLU A 702 19.06 -14.04 7.33
C GLU A 702 17.89 -15.01 7.56
N ALA A 703 17.12 -15.31 6.51
CA ALA A 703 16.02 -16.27 6.59
C ALA A 703 16.56 -17.71 6.80
N LYS A 704 17.70 -18.04 6.19
CA LYS A 704 18.35 -19.36 6.34
C LYS A 704 18.91 -19.55 7.75
N SER A 705 19.62 -18.55 8.29
CA SER A 705 20.11 -18.62 9.67
C SER A 705 18.96 -18.73 10.66
N PHE A 706 17.90 -17.94 10.45
CA PHE A 706 16.74 -18.00 11.34
C PHE A 706 16.02 -19.36 11.32
N LEU A 707 15.97 -20.06 10.17
CA LEU A 707 15.45 -21.43 10.11
C LEU A 707 16.27 -22.41 10.96
N VAL A 708 17.60 -22.27 10.95
CA VAL A 708 18.50 -23.10 11.78
C VAL A 708 18.24 -22.84 13.27
N ASP A 709 18.14 -21.57 13.67
CA ASP A 709 17.81 -21.17 15.05
C ASP A 709 16.46 -21.73 15.51
N ILE A 710 15.43 -21.65 14.65
CA ILE A 710 14.09 -22.14 14.96
C ILE A 710 14.11 -23.64 15.24
N LEU A 711 14.77 -24.44 14.39
CA LEU A 711 14.83 -25.89 14.55
C LEU A 711 15.65 -26.30 15.77
N PHE A 712 16.70 -25.55 16.12
CA PHE A 712 17.46 -25.76 17.35
C PHE A 712 16.63 -25.47 18.60
N GLN A 713 15.90 -24.36 18.61
CA GLN A 713 15.03 -23.98 19.73
C GLN A 713 13.85 -24.96 19.90
N ARG A 714 13.36 -25.53 18.79
CA ARG A 714 12.25 -26.50 18.75
C ARG A 714 12.72 -27.96 18.68
N ARG A 715 13.96 -28.26 19.11
CA ARG A 715 14.56 -29.61 19.04
C ARG A 715 13.78 -30.71 19.75
N GLU A 716 12.95 -30.37 20.73
CA GLU A 716 12.11 -31.34 21.45
C GLU A 716 10.89 -31.80 20.63
N ALA A 717 10.47 -31.01 19.63
CA ALA A 717 9.33 -31.30 18.78
C ALA A 717 9.71 -32.02 17.47
N VAL A 718 11.01 -32.24 17.22
CA VAL A 718 11.53 -32.85 15.99
C VAL A 718 12.53 -33.95 16.35
N ASP A 719 12.43 -35.11 15.68
CA ASP A 719 13.38 -36.19 15.92
C ASP A 719 14.82 -35.77 15.59
N LEU A 720 15.76 -36.14 16.47
CA LEU A 720 17.18 -35.82 16.33
C LEU A 720 17.74 -36.18 14.95
N ALA A 721 17.40 -37.36 14.42
CA ALA A 721 17.85 -37.80 13.10
C ALA A 721 17.40 -36.87 11.97
N ARG A 722 16.19 -36.29 12.08
CA ARG A 722 15.63 -35.39 11.07
C ARG A 722 16.28 -34.00 11.15
N ILE A 723 16.57 -33.51 12.35
CA ILE A 723 17.31 -32.25 12.56
C ILE A 723 18.72 -32.39 11.98
N VAL A 724 19.44 -33.47 12.34
CA VAL A 724 20.79 -33.70 11.82
C VAL A 724 20.77 -33.82 10.30
N SER A 725 19.82 -34.55 9.72
CA SER A 725 19.66 -34.63 8.27
C SER A 725 19.42 -33.26 7.62
N PHE A 726 18.60 -32.40 8.23
CA PHE A 726 18.35 -31.03 7.77
C PHE A 726 19.63 -30.17 7.81
N LEU A 727 20.36 -30.20 8.93
CA LEU A 727 21.58 -29.41 9.13
C LEU A 727 22.68 -29.85 8.15
N VAL A 728 22.90 -31.16 7.99
CA VAL A 728 23.86 -31.71 7.02
C VAL A 728 23.48 -31.33 5.59
N SER A 729 22.19 -31.47 5.26
CA SER A 729 21.66 -31.11 3.94
C SER A 729 21.81 -29.61 3.64
N THR A 730 21.81 -28.76 4.67
CA THR A 730 22.02 -27.31 4.57
C THR A 730 23.50 -26.96 4.42
N ALA A 731 24.37 -27.63 5.19
CA ALA A 731 25.82 -27.41 5.13
C ALA A 731 26.43 -27.88 3.81
N LEU A 732 26.07 -29.08 3.32
CA LEU A 732 26.59 -29.68 2.09
C LEU A 732 25.80 -29.27 0.83
N ALA A 733 25.17 -28.09 0.83
CA ALA A 733 24.47 -27.58 -0.33
C ALA A 733 25.47 -27.20 -1.45
N PRO A 734 25.22 -27.59 -2.72
CA PRO A 734 26.05 -27.14 -3.83
C PRO A 734 25.90 -25.63 -4.03
N VAL A 735 26.98 -24.93 -4.31
CA VAL A 735 26.98 -23.47 -4.49
C VAL A 735 27.55 -23.09 -5.84
N ASP A 736 26.91 -22.11 -6.49
CA ASP A 736 27.30 -21.54 -7.77
C ASP A 736 28.62 -20.73 -7.67
N ALA A 737 29.23 -20.40 -8.80
CA ALA A 737 30.59 -19.84 -8.89
C ALA A 737 30.78 -18.41 -8.30
N ASN A 738 29.73 -17.73 -7.82
CA ASN A 738 29.82 -16.35 -7.34
C ASN A 738 30.47 -16.26 -5.95
N ALA A 739 31.58 -15.52 -5.82
CA ALA A 739 32.33 -15.35 -4.55
C ALA A 739 31.47 -14.81 -3.40
N HIS A 740 30.53 -13.89 -3.66
CA HIS A 740 29.64 -13.35 -2.62
C HIS A 740 28.67 -14.41 -2.05
N GLN A 741 28.11 -15.27 -2.91
CA GLN A 741 27.23 -16.36 -2.48
C GLN A 741 28.01 -17.43 -1.72
N GLN A 742 29.26 -17.70 -2.11
CA GLN A 742 30.15 -18.61 -1.39
C GLN A 742 30.46 -18.10 0.02
N ARG A 743 30.70 -16.80 0.21
CA ARG A 743 30.88 -16.20 1.56
C ARG A 743 29.62 -16.35 2.43
N GLN A 744 28.44 -16.06 1.88
CA GLN A 744 27.18 -16.21 2.62
C GLN A 744 26.92 -17.67 3.02
N GLN A 745 27.20 -18.63 2.12
CA GLN A 745 27.10 -20.04 2.46
C GLN A 745 28.06 -20.44 3.58
N LEU A 746 29.31 -19.96 3.56
CA LEU A 746 30.27 -20.25 4.63
C LEU A 746 29.81 -19.71 5.99
N GLN A 747 29.20 -18.53 6.03
CA GLN A 747 28.60 -17.99 7.26
C GLN A 747 27.45 -18.88 7.78
N LEU A 748 26.63 -19.42 6.87
CA LEU A 748 25.58 -20.37 7.22
C LEU A 748 26.15 -21.70 7.71
N VAL A 749 27.21 -22.22 7.08
CA VAL A 749 27.91 -23.44 7.53
C VAL A 749 28.50 -23.24 8.92
N ASP A 750 29.17 -22.13 9.18
CA ASP A 750 29.70 -21.81 10.50
C ASP A 750 28.59 -21.73 11.57
N HIS A 751 27.43 -21.18 11.21
CA HIS A 751 26.26 -21.17 12.08
C HIS A 751 25.72 -22.59 12.35
N VAL A 752 25.61 -23.44 11.33
CA VAL A 752 25.25 -24.87 11.49
C VAL A 752 26.25 -25.60 12.39
N CYS A 753 27.54 -25.33 12.22
CA CYS A 753 28.62 -25.87 13.02
C CYS A 753 28.48 -25.47 14.51
N ARG A 754 28.20 -24.20 14.78
CA ARG A 754 27.90 -23.71 16.15
C ARG A 754 26.67 -24.40 16.73
N THR A 755 25.63 -24.62 15.93
CA THR A 755 24.42 -25.35 16.35
C THR A 755 24.72 -26.81 16.69
N PHE A 756 25.56 -27.51 15.92
CA PHE A 756 25.99 -28.88 16.25
C PHE A 756 26.74 -28.96 17.58
N VAL A 757 27.64 -28.00 17.84
CA VAL A 757 28.35 -27.91 19.12
C VAL A 757 27.36 -27.64 20.27
N ALA A 758 26.42 -26.71 20.08
CA ALA A 758 25.39 -26.39 21.07
C ALA A 758 24.43 -27.56 21.37
N MET A 759 24.23 -28.48 20.43
CA MET A 759 23.43 -29.71 20.64
C MET A 759 24.09 -30.74 21.57
N ASN A 760 25.38 -30.59 21.91
CA ASN A 760 26.09 -31.43 22.89
C ASN A 760 26.00 -32.96 22.65
N LEU A 761 26.07 -33.38 21.38
CA LEU A 761 25.96 -34.77 20.96
C LEU A 761 27.21 -35.63 21.27
N GLY A 762 28.35 -35.03 21.61
CA GLY A 762 29.58 -35.75 21.92
C GLY A 762 30.02 -36.68 20.77
N ASN A 763 30.47 -37.90 21.12
CA ASN A 763 30.93 -38.93 20.17
C ASN A 763 29.81 -39.51 19.29
N SER A 764 28.53 -39.19 19.55
CA SER A 764 27.44 -39.63 18.66
C SER A 764 27.40 -38.82 17.36
N LEU A 765 27.86 -37.57 17.39
CA LEU A 765 27.92 -36.71 16.20
C LEU A 765 28.90 -37.27 15.15
N SER A 766 30.11 -37.65 15.58
CA SER A 766 31.13 -38.23 14.71
C SER A 766 30.65 -39.54 14.08
N LYS A 767 29.97 -40.39 14.85
CA LYS A 767 29.38 -41.65 14.34
C LYS A 767 28.26 -41.44 13.32
N ILE A 768 27.42 -40.40 13.49
CA ILE A 768 26.32 -40.10 12.56
C ILE A 768 26.86 -39.48 11.26
N LEU A 769 27.87 -38.62 11.34
CA LEU A 769 28.37 -37.86 10.19
C LEU A 769 29.43 -38.59 9.36
N ALA A 770 30.17 -39.55 9.93
CA ALA A 770 31.26 -40.26 9.23
C ALA A 770 30.86 -40.78 7.83
N PRO A 771 29.72 -41.47 7.62
CA PRO A 771 29.35 -41.98 6.29
C PRO A 771 29.06 -40.85 5.28
N THR A 772 28.50 -39.74 5.74
CA THR A 772 28.15 -38.59 4.87
C THR A 772 29.37 -37.77 4.48
N LEU A 773 30.33 -37.62 5.40
CA LEU A 773 31.57 -36.87 5.15
C LEU A 773 32.51 -37.64 4.24
N ALA A 774 32.67 -38.96 4.47
CA ALA A 774 33.42 -39.86 3.61
C ALA A 774 32.94 -39.78 2.15
N LYS A 775 31.62 -39.80 1.94
CA LYS A 775 31.01 -39.68 0.62
C LYS A 775 31.22 -38.30 -0.02
N ALA A 776 31.26 -37.24 0.77
CA ALA A 776 31.49 -35.88 0.28
C ALA A 776 32.96 -35.67 -0.12
N GLN A 777 33.91 -36.22 0.66
CA GLN A 777 35.35 -36.13 0.41
C GLN A 777 35.81 -36.96 -0.80
N ALA A 778 35.11 -38.05 -1.15
CA ALA A 778 35.44 -38.90 -2.30
C ALA A 778 35.24 -38.24 -3.69
N ARG A 779 34.87 -36.95 -3.76
CA ARG A 779 34.70 -36.21 -5.02
C ARG A 779 36.06 -35.67 -5.49
N GLU A 780 36.45 -36.01 -6.72
CA GLU A 780 37.81 -35.76 -7.24
C GLU A 780 38.14 -34.27 -7.48
N ASP A 781 37.14 -33.41 -7.72
CA ASP A 781 37.32 -31.98 -8.04
C ASP A 781 36.54 -31.06 -7.08
N MET A 782 37.06 -30.89 -5.85
CA MET A 782 36.45 -30.05 -4.81
C MET A 782 36.88 -28.57 -4.92
N ASN A 783 35.92 -27.65 -4.83
CA ASN A 783 36.17 -26.21 -4.76
C ASN A 783 36.75 -25.78 -3.40
N SER A 784 37.45 -24.63 -3.32
CA SER A 784 38.02 -24.07 -2.07
C SER A 784 36.97 -23.96 -0.94
N MET A 785 35.74 -23.55 -1.29
CA MET A 785 34.63 -23.45 -0.34
C MET A 785 34.15 -24.82 0.18
N GLU A 786 34.07 -25.83 -0.71
CA GLU A 786 33.67 -27.18 -0.31
C GLU A 786 34.72 -27.81 0.61
N LEU A 787 36.01 -27.58 0.33
CA LEU A 787 37.11 -27.98 1.22
C LEU A 787 36.95 -27.29 2.59
N HIS A 788 36.67 -25.99 2.61
CA HIS A 788 36.44 -25.25 3.86
C HIS A 788 35.24 -25.79 4.65
N THR A 789 34.15 -26.10 3.96
CA THR A 789 32.95 -26.69 4.56
C THR A 789 33.26 -28.03 5.22
N LEU A 790 34.02 -28.91 4.55
CA LEU A 790 34.45 -30.18 5.14
C LEU A 790 35.33 -29.96 6.37
N VAL A 791 36.33 -29.08 6.31
CA VAL A 791 37.21 -28.78 7.46
C VAL A 791 36.39 -28.31 8.66
N LEU A 792 35.42 -27.41 8.46
CA LEU A 792 34.54 -26.92 9.52
C LEU A 792 33.71 -28.06 10.14
N LEU A 793 33.16 -28.96 9.32
CA LEU A 793 32.38 -30.10 9.80
C LEU A 793 33.27 -31.10 10.59
N TYR A 794 34.45 -31.46 10.09
CA TYR A 794 35.39 -32.30 10.84
C TYR A 794 35.82 -31.61 12.15
N ARG A 795 36.10 -30.31 12.12
CA ARG A 795 36.41 -29.51 13.32
C ARG A 795 35.30 -29.59 14.35
N THR A 796 34.04 -29.50 13.94
CA THR A 796 32.92 -29.63 14.88
C THR A 796 32.79 -31.01 15.48
N CYS A 797 33.07 -32.07 14.71
CA CYS A 797 33.08 -33.43 15.23
C CYS A 797 34.17 -33.62 16.30
N VAL A 798 35.38 -33.11 16.03
CA VAL A 798 36.51 -33.13 16.98
C VAL A 798 36.18 -32.30 18.22
N SER A 799 35.74 -31.06 18.06
CA SER A 799 35.39 -30.16 19.17
C SER A 799 34.24 -30.70 20.04
N SER A 800 33.23 -31.33 19.43
CA SER A 800 32.13 -31.96 20.14
C SER A 800 32.59 -33.19 20.93
N ALA A 801 33.53 -33.98 20.39
CA ALA A 801 34.13 -35.12 21.08
C ALA A 801 35.00 -34.67 22.27
N SER A 802 35.79 -33.61 22.11
CA SER A 802 36.68 -33.08 23.15
C SER A 802 35.95 -32.35 24.29
N SER A 803 34.78 -31.75 24.04
CA SER A 803 34.04 -30.98 25.05
C SER A 803 33.52 -31.80 26.25
N ARG A 804 33.42 -33.13 26.13
CA ARG A 804 33.04 -34.01 27.24
C ARG A 804 34.22 -34.51 28.08
N SER A 805 35.46 -34.31 27.64
CA SER A 805 36.64 -34.90 28.31
C SER A 805 37.14 -34.10 29.52
N VAL A 806 36.58 -32.92 29.81
CA VAL A 806 37.07 -32.04 30.89
C VAL A 806 36.68 -32.57 32.28
N GLU A 807 35.62 -33.37 32.41
CA GLU A 807 35.21 -33.97 33.70
C GLU A 807 35.77 -35.38 33.95
N ALA A 808 36.33 -36.05 32.94
CA ALA A 808 36.89 -37.40 33.05
C ALA A 808 38.29 -37.45 32.42
N GLN A 809 39.30 -37.22 33.25
CA GLN A 809 40.72 -37.08 32.90
C GLN A 809 41.40 -38.33 32.29
N GLN A 810 40.66 -39.31 31.75
CA GLN A 810 41.23 -40.60 31.31
C GLN A 810 40.41 -41.42 30.30
N GLN A 811 39.35 -40.88 29.67
CA GLN A 811 38.66 -41.62 28.61
C GLN A 811 39.05 -41.09 27.23
N ARG A 812 39.75 -41.94 26.46
CA ARG A 812 39.98 -41.82 25.00
C ARG A 812 38.73 -41.26 24.33
N SER A 813 38.86 -40.21 23.51
CA SER A 813 37.79 -39.94 22.55
C SER A 813 37.76 -41.08 21.53
N ASP A 814 36.65 -41.81 21.48
CA ASP A 814 36.43 -42.83 20.45
C ASP A 814 36.00 -42.13 19.14
N ILE A 815 36.89 -41.32 18.55
CA ILE A 815 36.71 -40.84 17.17
C ILE A 815 36.94 -42.05 16.24
N PRO A 816 36.10 -42.28 15.22
CA PRO A 816 36.33 -43.36 14.27
C PRO A 816 37.69 -43.20 13.57
N ALA A 817 38.51 -44.24 13.55
CA ALA A 817 39.84 -44.19 12.92
C ALA A 817 39.80 -43.83 11.42
N GLU A 818 38.70 -44.15 10.74
CA GLU A 818 38.46 -43.73 9.34
C GLU A 818 38.37 -42.21 9.23
N MET A 819 37.67 -41.57 10.18
CA MET A 819 37.49 -40.12 10.23
C MET A 819 38.80 -39.38 10.55
N GLU A 820 39.66 -39.97 11.39
CA GLU A 820 41.00 -39.44 11.67
C GLU A 820 41.88 -39.43 10.41
N ARG A 821 41.89 -40.55 9.67
CA ARG A 821 42.63 -40.66 8.40
C ARG A 821 42.11 -39.68 7.34
N GLU A 822 40.80 -39.55 7.24
CA GLU A 822 40.15 -38.60 6.33
C GLU A 822 40.53 -37.15 6.64
N LEU A 823 40.51 -36.76 7.92
CA LEU A 823 40.89 -35.44 8.38
C LEU A 823 42.38 -35.15 8.14
N VAL A 824 43.26 -36.12 8.40
CA VAL A 824 44.70 -35.99 8.14
C VAL A 824 44.97 -35.78 6.64
N ASN A 825 44.38 -36.61 5.78
CA ASN A 825 44.52 -36.49 4.33
C ASN A 825 44.00 -35.14 3.80
N LEU A 826 42.84 -34.69 4.29
CA LEU A 826 42.27 -33.42 3.90
C LEU A 826 43.13 -32.23 4.35
N SER A 827 43.63 -32.27 5.60
CA SER A 827 44.52 -31.24 6.15
C SER A 827 45.83 -31.16 5.35
N LEU A 828 46.40 -32.30 4.97
CA LEU A 828 47.60 -32.37 4.12
C LEU A 828 47.33 -31.77 2.73
N GLN A 829 46.21 -32.13 2.10
CA GLN A 829 45.82 -31.60 0.79
C GLN A 829 45.68 -30.07 0.82
N VAL A 830 44.99 -29.51 1.83
CA VAL A 830 44.78 -28.07 1.97
C VAL A 830 46.09 -27.33 2.23
N LEU A 831 46.88 -27.77 3.22
CA LEU A 831 48.09 -27.06 3.63
C LEU A 831 49.18 -27.13 2.54
N VAL A 832 49.34 -28.25 1.84
CA VAL A 832 50.28 -28.35 0.72
C VAL A 832 49.85 -27.47 -0.46
N LYS A 833 48.54 -27.37 -0.73
CA LYS A 833 48.01 -26.59 -1.86
C LYS A 833 48.06 -25.07 -1.61
N PHE A 834 47.71 -24.59 -0.42
CA PHE A 834 47.45 -23.16 -0.17
C PHE A 834 48.43 -22.46 0.80
N CYS A 835 49.27 -23.16 1.56
CA CYS A 835 50.13 -22.53 2.58
C CYS A 835 51.39 -21.82 2.00
N VAL A 836 51.79 -22.13 0.76
CA VAL A 836 53.07 -21.67 0.16
C VAL A 836 52.87 -20.86 -1.14
N THR A 837 51.68 -20.32 -1.40
CA THR A 837 51.44 -19.48 -2.59
C THR A 837 52.14 -18.11 -2.47
N PRO A 838 52.86 -17.63 -3.51
CA PRO A 838 53.74 -16.47 -3.39
C PRO A 838 53.05 -15.10 -3.57
N SER A 839 53.55 -14.12 -2.81
CA SER A 839 53.49 -12.65 -2.98
C SER A 839 52.14 -11.92 -2.89
N ALA A 840 52.08 -10.98 -1.94
CA ALA A 840 50.99 -10.04 -1.70
C ALA A 840 50.88 -8.90 -2.75
N ASP A 841 51.83 -8.79 -3.69
CA ASP A 841 52.01 -7.57 -4.51
C ASP A 841 51.40 -7.61 -5.92
N GLN A 842 50.69 -8.68 -6.30
CA GLN A 842 50.07 -8.81 -7.63
C GLN A 842 48.65 -9.38 -7.54
N ALA A 843 47.70 -8.62 -7.00
CA ALA A 843 46.26 -8.88 -7.19
C ALA A 843 45.66 -7.63 -7.85
N ALA A 844 45.16 -7.78 -9.08
CA ALA A 844 44.72 -6.64 -9.89
C ALA A 844 43.20 -6.45 -9.87
N THR A 845 42.43 -7.46 -9.45
CA THR A 845 40.97 -7.45 -9.47
C THR A 845 40.33 -7.71 -8.09
N PRO A 846 39.13 -7.16 -7.79
CA PRO A 846 38.44 -7.38 -6.52
C PRO A 846 38.12 -8.87 -6.24
N GLU A 847 37.83 -9.64 -7.29
CA GLU A 847 37.49 -11.06 -7.20
C GLU A 847 38.70 -11.92 -6.77
N GLU A 848 39.92 -11.57 -7.20
CA GLU A 848 41.15 -12.24 -6.78
C GLU A 848 41.49 -11.98 -5.30
N ILE A 849 41.16 -10.79 -4.79
CA ILE A 849 41.33 -10.45 -3.37
C ILE A 849 40.39 -11.30 -2.51
N ASP A 850 39.13 -11.43 -2.94
CA ASP A 850 38.11 -12.22 -2.25
C ASP A 850 38.48 -13.71 -2.19
N LEU A 851 38.98 -14.27 -3.31
CA LEU A 851 39.44 -15.66 -3.37
C LEU A 851 40.64 -15.91 -2.44
N ARG A 852 41.63 -14.99 -2.42
CA ARG A 852 42.80 -15.11 -1.53
C ARG A 852 42.44 -15.00 -0.05
N GLU A 853 41.49 -14.14 0.32
CA GLU A 853 40.96 -14.11 1.68
C GLU A 853 40.32 -15.44 2.07
N GLN A 854 39.55 -16.04 1.16
CA GLN A 854 38.88 -17.32 1.40
C GLN A 854 39.88 -18.47 1.58
N GLU A 855 40.97 -18.47 0.81
CA GLU A 855 42.10 -19.41 0.97
C GLU A 855 42.84 -19.22 2.29
N ARG A 856 43.08 -17.97 2.72
CA ARG A 856 43.68 -17.67 4.03
C ARG A 856 42.81 -18.16 5.19
N LEU A 857 41.50 -17.90 5.13
CA LEU A 857 40.56 -18.37 6.14
C LEU A 857 40.50 -19.91 6.17
N LEU A 858 40.58 -20.58 5.02
CA LEU A 858 40.64 -22.04 4.95
C LEU A 858 41.88 -22.59 5.68
N VAL A 859 43.06 -22.00 5.43
CA VAL A 859 44.31 -22.38 6.09
C VAL A 859 44.23 -22.15 7.60
N ASP A 860 43.73 -20.99 8.05
CA ASP A 860 43.57 -20.69 9.48
C ASP A 860 42.59 -21.66 10.16
N THR A 861 41.46 -21.98 9.51
CA THR A 861 40.52 -22.99 10.01
C THR A 861 41.20 -24.36 10.11
N CYS A 862 41.94 -24.82 9.10
CA CYS A 862 42.70 -26.08 9.15
C CYS A 862 43.71 -26.12 10.30
N VAL A 863 44.49 -25.05 10.47
CA VAL A 863 45.48 -24.91 11.55
C VAL A 863 44.78 -24.97 12.91
N SER A 864 43.66 -24.28 13.06
CA SER A 864 42.87 -24.32 14.29
C SER A 864 42.32 -25.73 14.55
N THR A 865 41.87 -26.46 13.54
CA THR A 865 41.38 -27.85 13.67
C THR A 865 42.48 -28.78 14.18
N LEU A 866 43.70 -28.65 13.65
CA LEU A 866 44.87 -29.41 14.09
C LEU A 866 45.27 -29.05 15.53
N ALA A 867 45.10 -27.79 15.96
CA ALA A 867 45.37 -27.37 17.34
C ALA A 867 44.34 -27.91 18.34
N HIS A 868 43.07 -28.07 17.93
CA HIS A 868 41.99 -28.63 18.75
C HIS A 868 41.94 -30.16 18.71
N GLY A 869 42.57 -30.80 17.73
CA GLY A 869 42.70 -32.26 17.62
C GLY A 869 43.43 -32.86 18.83
N GLU A 870 43.03 -34.08 19.21
CA GLU A 870 43.78 -34.85 20.20
C GLU A 870 45.23 -35.11 19.72
N ALA A 871 46.13 -35.45 20.65
CA ALA A 871 47.54 -35.70 20.37
C ALA A 871 47.78 -36.68 19.18
N ASN A 872 46.86 -37.61 18.94
CA ASN A 872 46.99 -38.63 17.90
C ASN A 872 46.74 -38.08 16.48
N VAL A 873 45.82 -37.14 16.29
CA VAL A 873 45.51 -36.57 14.97
C VAL A 873 46.68 -35.72 14.48
N PHE A 874 47.24 -34.91 15.39
CA PHE A 874 48.41 -34.08 15.07
C PHE A 874 49.66 -34.91 14.81
N ALA A 875 49.90 -35.97 15.59
CA ALA A 875 51.01 -36.89 15.36
C ALA A 875 50.88 -37.62 14.00
N SER A 876 49.70 -38.17 13.70
CA SER A 876 49.42 -38.85 12.43
C SER A 876 49.58 -37.91 11.24
N PHE A 877 49.18 -36.64 11.38
CA PHE A 877 49.40 -35.62 10.37
C PHE A 877 50.89 -35.35 10.10
N LEU A 878 51.71 -35.28 11.16
CA LEU A 878 53.16 -35.11 11.01
C LEU A 878 53.81 -36.31 10.31
N ASP A 879 53.38 -37.52 10.66
CA ASP A 879 53.85 -38.77 10.03
C ASP A 879 53.53 -38.79 8.54
N GLU A 880 52.32 -38.36 8.15
CA GLU A 880 51.88 -38.37 6.75
C GLU A 880 52.47 -37.21 5.93
N LEU A 881 52.71 -36.05 6.58
CA LEU A 881 53.39 -34.91 5.98
C LEU A 881 54.84 -35.26 5.60
N LEU A 882 55.55 -35.96 6.49
CA LEU A 882 56.96 -36.35 6.32
C LEU A 882 57.15 -37.82 5.88
N ALA A 883 56.08 -38.50 5.46
CA ALA A 883 56.15 -39.86 4.95
C ALA A 883 57.12 -39.96 3.76
N ALA A 884 57.89 -41.05 3.69
CA ALA A 884 58.94 -41.27 2.69
C ALA A 884 58.47 -40.93 1.26
N GLN A 885 59.10 -39.92 0.63
CA GLN A 885 58.75 -39.46 -0.72
C GLN A 885 59.88 -39.75 -1.71
N GLN A 886 59.55 -40.28 -2.88
CA GLN A 886 60.52 -40.52 -3.96
C GLN A 886 60.89 -39.24 -4.74
N GLN A 887 60.12 -38.14 -4.60
CA GLN A 887 60.32 -36.89 -5.34
C GLN A 887 60.80 -35.76 -4.42
N VAL A 888 62.02 -35.26 -4.65
CA VAL A 888 62.67 -34.18 -3.87
C VAL A 888 61.85 -32.88 -3.89
N LEU A 889 61.24 -32.52 -5.03
CA LEU A 889 60.40 -31.31 -5.16
C LEU A 889 59.17 -31.34 -4.24
N VAL A 890 58.55 -32.51 -4.06
CA VAL A 890 57.39 -32.69 -3.18
C VAL A 890 57.81 -32.57 -1.72
N LEU A 891 58.92 -33.22 -1.34
CA LEU A 891 59.47 -33.14 0.00
C LEU A 891 59.85 -31.70 0.38
N THR A 892 60.52 -30.99 -0.53
CA THR A 892 60.91 -29.58 -0.33
C THR A 892 59.70 -28.68 -0.10
N ARG A 893 58.60 -28.89 -0.86
CA ARG A 893 57.33 -28.17 -0.66
C ARG A 893 56.71 -28.47 0.71
N ARG A 894 56.69 -29.73 1.14
CA ARG A 894 56.14 -30.13 2.44
C ARG A 894 56.97 -29.63 3.63
N LEU A 895 58.30 -29.58 3.50
CA LEU A 895 59.20 -28.99 4.51
C LEU A 895 58.97 -27.47 4.66
N ARG A 896 58.70 -26.76 3.56
CA ARG A 896 58.31 -25.34 3.63
C ARG A 896 56.95 -25.13 4.31
N VAL A 897 55.98 -26.02 4.08
CA VAL A 897 54.70 -26.02 4.82
C VAL A 897 54.96 -26.23 6.31
N LEU A 898 55.79 -27.21 6.68
CA LEU A 898 56.16 -27.45 8.08
C LEU A 898 56.81 -26.20 8.71
N GLN A 899 57.67 -25.50 7.98
CA GLN A 899 58.31 -24.27 8.46
C GLN A 899 57.29 -23.16 8.73
N ALA A 900 56.31 -22.99 7.83
CA ALA A 900 55.22 -22.04 8.05
C ALA A 900 54.36 -22.41 9.27
N LEU A 901 54.05 -23.70 9.47
CA LEU A 901 53.27 -24.18 10.61
C LEU A 901 53.99 -24.00 11.96
N VAL A 902 55.29 -24.26 12.02
CA VAL A 902 56.13 -24.06 13.22
C VAL A 902 56.15 -22.59 13.64
N ARG A 903 56.12 -21.66 12.68
CA ARG A 903 56.08 -20.21 12.94
C ARG A 903 54.68 -19.69 13.29
N THR A 904 53.65 -20.52 13.24
CA THR A 904 52.27 -20.13 13.54
C THR A 904 51.98 -20.26 15.04
N SER A 905 51.54 -19.16 15.68
CA SER A 905 51.33 -19.09 17.13
C SER A 905 50.29 -20.10 17.66
N ASN A 906 49.22 -20.36 16.91
CA ASN A 906 48.14 -21.28 17.30
C ASN A 906 48.61 -22.74 17.51
N LEU A 907 49.70 -23.16 16.87
CA LEU A 907 50.25 -24.53 16.97
C LEU A 907 51.41 -24.67 17.95
N ALA A 908 51.89 -23.58 18.55
CA ALA A 908 53.05 -23.61 19.46
C ALA A 908 52.85 -24.59 20.62
N GLY A 909 51.62 -24.68 21.16
CA GLY A 909 51.27 -25.64 22.20
C GLY A 909 51.30 -27.10 21.74
N ALA A 910 50.90 -27.39 20.50
CA ALA A 910 50.91 -28.73 19.93
C ALA A 910 52.35 -29.18 19.60
N PHE A 911 53.15 -28.31 18.99
CA PHE A 911 54.56 -28.59 18.69
C PHE A 911 55.40 -28.83 19.95
N ARG A 912 55.14 -28.11 21.06
CA ARG A 912 55.80 -28.38 22.35
C ARG A 912 55.52 -29.79 22.88
N ARG A 913 54.31 -30.32 22.69
CA ARG A 913 53.94 -31.68 23.13
C ARG A 913 54.59 -32.78 22.29
N HIS A 914 54.85 -32.51 21.00
CA HIS A 914 55.39 -33.48 20.03
C HIS A 914 56.84 -33.19 19.59
N LEU A 915 57.59 -32.37 20.34
CA LEU A 915 58.95 -31.92 19.97
C LEU A 915 59.91 -33.08 19.63
N ASN A 916 59.88 -34.14 20.45
CA ASN A 916 60.74 -35.32 20.27
C ASN A 916 60.36 -36.10 19.00
N HIS A 917 59.07 -36.18 18.70
CA HIS A 917 58.54 -36.89 17.52
C HIS A 917 58.91 -36.17 16.23
N VAL A 918 58.73 -34.85 16.18
CA VAL A 918 59.11 -34.02 15.02
C VAL A 918 60.61 -34.08 14.77
N SER A 919 61.43 -34.03 15.83
CA SER A 919 62.88 -34.10 15.72
C SER A 919 63.36 -35.44 15.13
N HIS A 920 62.70 -36.55 15.48
CA HIS A 920 62.99 -37.88 14.93
C HIS A 920 62.58 -37.97 13.44
N LEU A 921 61.41 -37.45 13.07
CA LEU A 921 60.98 -37.42 11.66
C LEU A 921 61.89 -36.57 10.78
N LEU A 922 62.42 -35.45 11.29
CA LEU A 922 63.38 -34.61 10.57
C LEU A 922 64.73 -35.32 10.35
N GLN A 923 65.19 -36.12 11.32
CA GLN A 923 66.41 -36.94 11.17
C GLN A 923 66.21 -38.00 10.08
N LEU A 924 65.07 -38.69 10.07
CA LEU A 924 64.74 -39.67 9.02
C LEU A 924 64.66 -39.04 7.62
N ALA A 925 64.10 -37.83 7.51
CA ALA A 925 64.04 -37.12 6.24
C ALA A 925 65.42 -36.68 5.74
N GLU A 926 66.33 -36.29 6.65
CA GLU A 926 67.72 -35.93 6.35
C GLU A 926 68.55 -37.15 5.91
N GLU A 927 68.36 -38.30 6.57
CA GLU A 927 69.02 -39.57 6.24
C GLU A 927 68.59 -40.13 4.88
N GLN A 928 67.32 -39.99 4.50
CA GLN A 928 66.78 -40.49 3.23
C GLN A 928 67.25 -39.68 2.00
N HIS A 929 67.65 -38.41 2.19
CA HIS A 929 68.05 -37.50 1.11
C HIS A 929 69.40 -36.83 1.38
N ALA A 930 70.38 -37.61 1.85
CA ALA A 930 71.72 -37.17 2.27
C ALA A 930 72.63 -36.55 1.16
N GLY A 931 72.08 -36.08 0.04
CA GLY A 931 72.80 -35.47 -1.09
C GLY A 931 72.17 -34.21 -1.69
N GLU A 932 71.04 -33.72 -1.16
CA GLU A 932 70.33 -32.52 -1.67
C GLU A 932 70.53 -31.33 -0.72
N GLU A 933 71.30 -30.32 -1.13
CA GLU A 933 71.66 -29.16 -0.30
C GLU A 933 70.44 -28.34 0.15
N ASP A 934 69.42 -28.21 -0.72
CA ASP A 934 68.19 -27.45 -0.44
C ASP A 934 67.38 -28.05 0.71
N VAL A 935 67.34 -29.38 0.81
CA VAL A 935 66.64 -30.12 1.88
C VAL A 935 67.41 -29.98 3.19
N ALA A 936 68.73 -30.15 3.16
CA ALA A 936 69.59 -29.99 4.32
C ALA A 936 69.53 -28.56 4.90
N GLN A 937 69.46 -27.54 4.05
CA GLN A 937 69.33 -26.14 4.48
C GLN A 937 67.98 -25.88 5.18
N LEU A 938 66.87 -26.40 4.63
CA LEU A 938 65.54 -26.26 5.24
C LEU A 938 65.42 -27.00 6.57
N VAL A 939 65.98 -28.21 6.68
CA VAL A 939 65.99 -28.99 7.93
C VAL A 939 66.79 -28.27 9.03
N ARG A 940 67.93 -27.65 8.69
CA ARG A 940 68.69 -26.82 9.65
C ARG A 940 67.91 -25.60 10.15
N LEU A 941 67.22 -24.90 9.25
CA LEU A 941 66.38 -23.75 9.61
C LEU A 941 65.20 -24.16 10.51
N LEU A 942 64.55 -25.28 10.19
CA LEU A 942 63.46 -25.86 10.99
C LEU A 942 63.92 -26.27 12.39
N ARG A 943 65.12 -26.85 12.53
CA ARG A 943 65.69 -27.21 13.82
C ARG A 943 65.91 -25.96 14.70
N GLY A 944 66.43 -24.88 14.10
CA GLY A 944 66.54 -23.59 14.78
C GLY A 944 65.19 -22.99 15.20
N ASP A 945 64.17 -23.05 14.33
CA ASP A 945 62.82 -22.58 14.66
C ASP A 945 62.18 -23.43 15.79
N LEU A 946 62.41 -24.75 15.82
CA LEU A 946 61.92 -25.63 16.90
C LEU A 946 62.62 -25.35 18.25
N GLU A 947 63.92 -25.07 18.24
CA GLU A 947 64.68 -24.67 19.43
C GLU A 947 64.15 -23.33 20.00
N LEU A 948 63.87 -22.35 19.13
CA LEU A 948 63.28 -21.07 19.54
C LEU A 948 61.86 -21.22 20.12
N LEU A 949 61.07 -22.20 19.64
CA LEU A 949 59.74 -22.53 20.19
C LEU A 949 59.84 -23.17 21.58
N ALA A 950 60.84 -24.03 21.79
CA ALA A 950 61.10 -24.71 23.06
C ALA A 950 61.53 -23.73 24.16
N VAL A 951 62.32 -22.70 23.80
CA VAL A 951 62.76 -21.63 24.71
C VAL A 951 61.69 -20.53 24.91
N GLY A 952 60.62 -20.54 24.10
CA GLY A 952 59.50 -19.60 24.22
C GLY A 952 59.75 -18.22 23.61
N GLN A 953 60.81 -18.04 22.81
CA GLN A 953 61.20 -16.76 22.21
C GLN A 953 60.54 -16.46 20.85
N LEU A 954 59.82 -17.43 20.27
CA LEU A 954 59.14 -17.27 18.98
C LEU A 954 57.79 -16.52 19.06
N SER A 955 57.27 -16.18 20.24
CA SER A 955 56.03 -15.40 20.36
C SER A 955 56.29 -13.90 20.37
N GLU A 956 55.69 -13.22 19.38
CA GLU A 956 55.23 -11.82 19.36
C GLU A 956 55.83 -10.82 18.37
N ASN A 957 56.94 -11.04 17.64
CA ASN A 957 57.46 -9.95 16.76
C ASN A 957 58.10 -10.27 15.41
N ASN A 958 58.09 -11.52 14.91
CA ASN A 958 58.77 -11.86 13.64
C ASN A 958 57.82 -12.15 12.45
N SER A 959 56.61 -11.60 12.43
CA SER A 959 55.70 -11.66 11.28
C SER A 959 55.87 -10.44 10.35
N LYS A 960 57.05 -10.25 9.78
CA LYS A 960 57.25 -9.38 8.60
C LYS A 960 57.73 -10.19 7.43
#